data_AF-A0A1M3MW34-F1
#
_entry.id   AF-A0A1M3MW34-F1
#
_cell.length_a   1.000
_cell.length_b   1.000
_cell.length_c   1.000
_cell.angle_alpha   90.00
_cell.angle_beta   90.00
_cell.angle_gamma   90.00
#
_symmetry.space_group_name_H-M   'P 1'
#
loop_
_entity.id
_entity.type
_entity.pdbx_description
1 polymer ?
#
loop_
_entity_poly.entity_id
_entity_poly.type
_entity_poly.pdbx_seq_one_letter_code
_entity_poly.pdbx_strand_id
1 'polypeptide(L)'
;MTSWRSLAILACVAASACGGTQHVAVENDVAITITPADGDQLPFDPRAARLQSATAQVTALAGHPIALQIDAAVASSLRADFERQLVAAMEEIARSLTVWKKEEPSAFPRTVAALRRVECRYRATVKEPSATFDSEAFVLRIDLGAHPAALVPRGVMFEAFADEDDRYRDREYGAKTPDSVHSSERRAYFDYLVRTRPGYGALSERKFRDALRGLPSEEAFARSPRADVIVRVVRLNELAKGNDPELEAKSRAWLFDQLQYYFHEAYRRYAKALAGFDAKSPFRLAESAYARWLAGALPTASTKERLLAVRKMYDLEADRAYPGVDRFAFGLGIVDAWRRAGRPQTATADDPESRLFDEVVCPSVFDASGRSSRARSCSSASIGFLSFATKDAESCTRLARVLDEREDADLAKQLFTTLRARPVRTRDDGIGTVHPFLEVLHGLDPKRRSFREGIDVLARDRDRSLDTEGAYLWKAYPDERGRALFLLGQSKRDFGEYNGDNYWREFEQRFGAPIDAKILGQMLEHGRIAFELVPKLWLGLTRGFSRMDVLVPRLDALLPDAASPEAMPVLRTLSAIVTRLCADRNGAADLAKLHAYLVQRTAARPSEAQALAILKRDAAPGGCKARTKKTTDDAEGND
;
A
#
# COMPACT_ATOMS: atom_id res chain seq x y z
N MET A 1 -54.50 50.76 -45.12
CA MET A 1 -53.88 51.03 -46.42
C MET A 1 -52.71 50.06 -46.56
N THR A 2 -52.96 48.91 -47.19
CA THR A 2 -52.44 48.53 -48.54
C THR A 2 -50.95 48.15 -48.47
N SER A 3 -50.45 47.04 -49.00
CA SER A 3 -50.97 46.04 -49.93
C SER A 3 -49.90 44.95 -50.05
N TRP A 4 -50.32 43.73 -50.38
CA TRP A 4 -49.53 42.62 -50.93
C TRP A 4 -48.39 43.00 -51.88
N ARG A 5 -47.35 42.14 -51.93
CA ARG A 5 -46.93 41.45 -53.17
C ARG A 5 -45.99 40.27 -52.88
N SER A 6 -46.49 39.08 -53.21
CA SER A 6 -45.73 37.86 -53.45
C SER A 6 -44.75 38.07 -54.62
N LEU A 7 -43.50 37.63 -54.47
CA LEU A 7 -42.52 37.60 -55.54
C LEU A 7 -42.15 36.15 -55.80
N ALA A 8 -42.66 35.64 -56.92
CA ALA A 8 -42.25 34.38 -57.52
C ALA A 8 -40.85 34.56 -58.12
N ILE A 9 -39.90 33.73 -57.73
CA ILE A 9 -38.62 33.59 -58.43
C ILE A 9 -38.69 32.30 -59.24
N LEU A 10 -38.90 32.50 -60.54
CA LEU A 10 -38.64 31.53 -61.59
C LEU A 10 -37.11 31.41 -61.73
N ALA A 11 -36.56 30.20 -61.54
CA ALA A 11 -35.17 29.90 -61.92
C ALA A 11 -35.20 28.92 -63.09
N CYS A 12 -34.79 29.40 -64.26
CA CYS A 12 -34.59 28.62 -65.48
C CYS A 12 -33.45 27.60 -65.28
N VAL A 13 -33.75 26.32 -65.46
CA VAL A 13 -32.73 25.26 -65.62
C VAL A 13 -32.33 25.23 -67.09
N ALA A 14 -31.13 25.74 -67.37
CA ALA A 14 -30.43 25.48 -68.62
C ALA A 14 -29.86 24.06 -68.59
N ALA A 15 -30.23 23.28 -69.60
CA ALA A 15 -29.76 21.92 -69.79
C ALA A 15 -28.23 21.89 -70.05
N SER A 16 -27.50 21.21 -69.17
CA SER A 16 -26.20 20.64 -69.46
C SER A 16 -26.27 19.18 -69.02
N ALA A 17 -26.30 18.28 -70.00
CA ALA A 17 -26.34 16.84 -69.79
C ALA A 17 -24.97 16.35 -69.31
N CYS A 18 -24.90 15.88 -68.06
CA CYS A 18 -23.98 14.84 -67.53
C CYS A 18 -24.31 14.59 -66.04
N GLY A 19 -24.76 13.37 -65.70
CA GLY A 19 -24.82 12.83 -64.31
C GLY A 19 -26.03 13.22 -63.46
N GLY A 20 -27.18 12.57 -63.65
CA GLY A 20 -28.36 12.76 -62.79
C GLY A 20 -28.18 12.13 -61.40
N THR A 21 -28.39 12.93 -60.34
CA THR A 21 -28.49 12.45 -58.95
C THR A 21 -29.95 12.16 -58.63
N GLN A 22 -30.28 10.97 -58.12
CA GLN A 22 -31.64 10.67 -57.63
C GLN A 22 -31.77 11.13 -56.18
N HIS A 23 -32.56 12.17 -55.97
CA HIS A 23 -32.86 12.72 -54.65
C HIS A 23 -34.23 12.23 -54.19
N VAL A 24 -34.28 11.46 -53.10
CA VAL A 24 -35.53 11.11 -52.43
C VAL A 24 -35.61 11.94 -51.16
N ALA A 25 -36.37 13.04 -51.22
CA ALA A 25 -36.80 13.73 -50.03
C ALA A 25 -38.03 13.00 -49.50
N VAL A 26 -37.87 12.22 -48.42
CA VAL A 26 -39.03 11.68 -47.71
C VAL A 26 -39.65 12.83 -46.93
N GLU A 27 -40.94 13.08 -47.15
CA GLU A 27 -41.68 14.16 -46.53
C GLU A 27 -41.61 13.98 -44.99
N ASN A 28 -40.87 14.91 -44.37
CA ASN A 28 -40.47 15.03 -42.97
C ASN A 28 -39.29 14.12 -42.53
N ASP A 29 -38.11 14.76 -42.56
CA ASP A 29 -36.97 14.63 -41.63
C ASP A 29 -35.73 13.82 -42.01
N VAL A 30 -35.66 13.08 -43.12
CA VAL A 30 -34.40 12.51 -43.64
C VAL A 30 -34.37 12.52 -45.16
N ALA A 31 -33.30 13.09 -45.74
CA ALA A 31 -33.03 13.00 -47.19
C ALA A 31 -32.13 11.79 -47.47
N ILE A 32 -32.64 10.82 -48.24
CA ILE A 32 -31.87 9.66 -48.69
C ILE A 32 -31.48 9.89 -50.16
N THR A 33 -30.17 9.87 -50.44
CA THR A 33 -29.65 10.11 -51.79
C THR A 33 -28.80 8.92 -52.23
N ILE A 34 -29.10 8.34 -53.40
CA ILE A 34 -28.26 7.30 -54.03
C ILE A 34 -27.51 7.93 -55.20
N THR A 35 -26.20 7.67 -55.32
CA THR A 35 -25.37 8.29 -56.38
C THR A 35 -24.36 7.30 -56.96
N PRO A 36 -24.31 7.10 -58.30
CA PRO A 36 -25.23 7.59 -59.35
C PRO A 36 -26.62 6.93 -59.34
N ALA A 37 -27.59 7.53 -60.07
CA ALA A 37 -28.95 7.00 -60.17
C ALA A 37 -29.06 5.88 -61.22
N ASP A 38 -29.38 4.65 -60.79
CA ASP A 38 -29.69 3.53 -61.70
C ASP A 38 -31.19 3.18 -61.66
N GLY A 39 -31.98 3.79 -62.55
CA GLY A 39 -33.38 3.41 -62.87
C GLY A 39 -34.49 4.10 -62.07
N ASP A 40 -35.71 4.16 -62.62
CA ASP A 40 -36.85 4.96 -62.10
C ASP A 40 -37.51 4.44 -60.80
N GLN A 41 -37.11 3.27 -60.28
CA GLN A 41 -37.77 2.63 -59.13
C GLN A 41 -36.80 2.44 -57.95
N LEU A 42 -37.15 3.02 -56.80
CA LEU A 42 -36.36 2.89 -55.57
C LEU A 42 -36.34 1.45 -55.06
N PRO A 43 -35.22 0.95 -54.51
CA PRO A 43 -35.10 -0.40 -53.99
C PRO A 43 -35.77 -0.61 -52.61
N PHE A 44 -36.64 0.31 -52.18
CA PHE A 44 -37.32 0.30 -50.88
C PHE A 44 -38.59 1.18 -50.92
N ASP A 45 -39.51 0.97 -49.98
CA ASP A 45 -40.64 1.89 -49.75
C ASP A 45 -40.24 3.03 -48.79
N PRO A 46 -40.13 4.29 -49.24
CA PRO A 46 -39.82 5.43 -48.37
C PRO A 46 -40.90 5.70 -47.31
N ARG A 47 -42.11 5.13 -47.45
CA ARG A 47 -43.22 5.26 -46.51
C ARG A 47 -43.33 4.07 -45.54
N ALA A 48 -42.37 3.15 -45.54
CA ALA A 48 -42.35 2.05 -44.59
C ALA A 48 -42.37 2.58 -43.14
N ALA A 49 -43.37 2.16 -42.35
CA ALA A 49 -43.61 2.68 -41.01
C ALA A 49 -42.40 2.52 -40.07
N ARG A 50 -41.62 1.44 -40.22
CA ARG A 50 -40.42 1.20 -39.42
C ARG A 50 -39.28 2.17 -39.77
N LEU A 51 -39.10 2.48 -41.06
CA LEU A 51 -38.11 3.45 -41.53
C LEU A 51 -38.45 4.86 -41.05
N GLN A 52 -39.72 5.25 -41.10
CA GLN A 52 -40.21 6.52 -40.55
C GLN A 52 -39.99 6.61 -39.04
N SER A 53 -40.30 5.54 -38.30
CA SER A 53 -40.08 5.48 -36.84
C SER A 53 -38.60 5.59 -36.47
N ALA A 54 -37.72 4.84 -37.13
CA ALA A 54 -36.27 4.91 -36.90
C ALA A 54 -35.72 6.30 -37.23
N THR A 55 -36.19 6.89 -38.34
CA THR A 55 -35.87 8.26 -38.74
C THR A 55 -36.29 9.29 -37.69
N ALA A 56 -37.53 9.24 -37.23
CA ALA A 56 -38.05 10.16 -36.20
C ALA A 56 -37.24 10.06 -34.90
N GLN A 57 -36.79 8.86 -34.52
CA GLN A 57 -35.92 8.68 -33.36
C GLN A 57 -34.55 9.33 -33.53
N VAL A 58 -33.93 9.17 -34.71
CA VAL A 58 -32.65 9.83 -35.02
C VAL A 58 -32.81 11.35 -34.99
N THR A 59 -33.85 11.89 -35.64
CA THR A 59 -34.14 13.32 -35.66
C THR A 59 -34.41 13.87 -34.26
N ALA A 60 -35.18 13.14 -33.44
CA ALA A 60 -35.45 13.54 -32.05
C ALA A 60 -34.17 13.54 -31.18
N LEU A 61 -33.27 12.58 -31.39
CA LEU A 61 -31.97 12.56 -30.71
C LEU A 61 -31.05 13.68 -31.19
N ALA A 62 -31.09 14.00 -32.49
CA ALA A 62 -30.22 14.98 -33.10
C ALA A 62 -30.69 16.44 -32.94
N GLY A 63 -32.01 16.63 -32.76
CA GLY A 63 -32.65 17.94 -32.80
C GLY A 63 -32.81 18.51 -34.22
N HIS A 64 -32.44 17.75 -35.26
CA HIS A 64 -32.62 18.11 -36.66
C HIS A 64 -32.53 16.87 -37.58
N PRO A 65 -33.02 16.98 -38.83
CA PRO A 65 -32.80 16.00 -39.88
C PRO A 65 -31.33 15.65 -40.12
N ILE A 66 -31.03 14.38 -40.40
CA ILE A 66 -29.72 13.91 -40.85
C ILE A 66 -29.87 13.25 -42.22
N ALA A 67 -29.17 13.74 -43.23
CA ALA A 67 -29.21 13.15 -44.56
C ALA A 67 -28.36 11.87 -44.64
N LEU A 68 -28.83 10.85 -45.35
CA LEU A 68 -28.08 9.61 -45.61
C LEU A 68 -27.81 9.50 -47.11
N GLN A 69 -26.53 9.54 -47.50
CA GLN A 69 -26.09 9.40 -48.87
C GLN A 69 -25.39 8.06 -49.06
N ILE A 70 -25.81 7.29 -50.06
CA ILE A 70 -25.32 5.93 -50.30
C ILE A 70 -24.79 5.84 -51.73
N ASP A 71 -23.56 5.39 -51.89
CA ASP A 71 -22.97 5.09 -53.19
C ASP A 71 -23.75 3.97 -53.89
N ALA A 72 -24.05 4.12 -55.17
CA ALA A 72 -24.80 3.14 -55.94
C ALA A 72 -24.12 1.77 -55.98
N ALA A 73 -22.78 1.72 -55.94
CA ALA A 73 -22.04 0.45 -55.84
C ALA A 73 -22.36 -0.28 -54.52
N VAL A 74 -22.52 0.46 -53.42
CA VAL A 74 -22.96 -0.11 -52.13
C VAL A 74 -24.42 -0.54 -52.22
N ALA A 75 -25.31 0.31 -52.73
CA ALA A 75 -26.74 0.03 -52.82
C ALA A 75 -27.04 -1.20 -53.70
N SER A 76 -26.36 -1.33 -54.84
CA SER A 76 -26.49 -2.47 -55.75
C SER A 76 -26.05 -3.79 -55.11
N SER A 77 -24.97 -3.79 -54.32
CA SER A 77 -24.50 -4.98 -53.60
C SER A 77 -25.49 -5.49 -52.55
N LEU A 78 -26.37 -4.61 -52.06
CA LEU A 78 -27.35 -4.88 -51.00
C LEU A 78 -28.79 -5.01 -51.53
N ARG A 79 -29.02 -5.01 -52.85
CA ARG A 79 -30.34 -4.80 -53.46
C ARG A 79 -31.46 -5.70 -52.90
N ALA A 80 -31.18 -6.96 -52.58
CA ALA A 80 -32.17 -7.89 -52.04
C ALA A 80 -32.64 -7.54 -50.61
N ASP A 81 -31.78 -6.88 -49.83
CA ASP A 81 -31.96 -6.59 -48.40
C ASP A 81 -31.87 -5.09 -48.07
N PHE A 82 -31.89 -4.23 -49.09
CA PHE A 82 -31.55 -2.82 -48.96
C PHE A 82 -32.42 -2.10 -47.93
N GLU A 83 -33.74 -2.31 -47.96
CA GLU A 83 -34.67 -1.71 -46.99
C GLU A 83 -34.35 -2.14 -45.55
N ARG A 84 -34.07 -3.43 -45.33
CA ARG A 84 -33.69 -3.95 -44.00
C ARG A 84 -32.38 -3.32 -43.52
N GLN A 85 -31.41 -3.21 -44.43
CA GLN A 85 -30.11 -2.61 -44.14
C GLN A 85 -30.21 -1.11 -43.87
N LEU A 86 -31.10 -0.41 -44.57
CA LEU A 86 -31.39 1.01 -44.37
C LEU A 86 -32.03 1.26 -43.00
N VAL A 87 -33.04 0.46 -42.62
CA VAL A 87 -33.63 0.53 -41.28
C VAL A 87 -32.59 0.23 -40.20
N ALA A 88 -31.79 -0.83 -40.37
CA ALA A 88 -30.73 -1.19 -39.44
C ALA A 88 -29.67 -0.08 -39.30
N ALA A 89 -29.36 0.64 -40.39
CA ALA A 89 -28.47 1.78 -40.37
C ALA A 89 -29.02 2.93 -39.51
N MET A 90 -30.30 3.28 -39.66
CA MET A 90 -30.94 4.32 -38.83
C MET A 90 -30.98 3.91 -37.36
N GLU A 91 -31.28 2.64 -37.07
CA GLU A 91 -31.25 2.09 -35.71
C GLU A 91 -29.82 2.13 -35.12
N GLU A 92 -28.78 1.84 -35.90
CA GLU A 92 -27.39 1.94 -35.45
C GLU A 92 -26.93 3.39 -35.25
N ILE A 93 -27.38 4.32 -36.09
CA ILE A 93 -27.16 5.77 -35.90
C ILE A 93 -27.78 6.21 -34.57
N ALA A 94 -29.06 5.90 -34.33
CA ALA A 94 -29.74 6.23 -33.08
C ALA A 94 -29.03 5.61 -31.86
N ARG A 95 -28.60 4.35 -31.97
CA ARG A 95 -27.84 3.64 -30.94
C ARG A 95 -26.50 4.33 -30.67
N SER A 96 -25.74 4.67 -31.71
CA SER A 96 -24.45 5.33 -31.60
C SER A 96 -24.57 6.72 -30.97
N LEU A 97 -25.58 7.51 -31.36
CA LEU A 97 -25.87 8.82 -30.75
C LEU A 97 -26.28 8.69 -29.29
N THR A 98 -27.09 7.68 -28.95
CA THR A 98 -27.50 7.41 -27.57
C THR A 98 -26.30 7.03 -26.70
N VAL A 99 -25.44 6.14 -27.20
CA VAL A 99 -24.19 5.76 -26.52
C VAL A 99 -23.28 6.97 -26.38
N TRP A 100 -23.09 7.78 -27.44
CA TRP A 100 -22.27 8.99 -27.39
C TRP A 100 -22.81 10.00 -26.37
N LYS A 101 -24.13 10.22 -26.31
CA LYS A 101 -24.77 11.10 -25.31
C LYS A 101 -24.50 10.65 -23.88
N LYS A 102 -24.50 9.33 -23.66
CA LYS A 102 -24.28 8.74 -22.34
C LYS A 102 -22.81 8.78 -21.92
N GLU A 103 -21.92 8.36 -22.81
CA GLU A 103 -20.48 8.22 -22.51
C GLU A 103 -19.75 9.56 -22.58
N GLU A 104 -20.16 10.47 -23.47
CA GLU A 104 -19.48 11.75 -23.75
C GLU A 104 -20.47 12.94 -23.75
N PRO A 105 -21.17 13.19 -22.63
CA PRO A 105 -22.23 14.20 -22.55
C PRO A 105 -21.74 15.62 -22.83
N SER A 106 -20.46 15.92 -22.58
CA SER A 106 -19.87 17.23 -22.86
C SER A 106 -19.60 17.47 -24.34
N ALA A 107 -19.25 16.42 -25.10
CA ALA A 107 -18.98 16.51 -26.53
C ALA A 107 -20.25 16.37 -27.38
N PHE A 108 -21.26 15.65 -26.86
CA PHE A 108 -22.49 15.34 -27.57
C PHE A 108 -23.18 16.54 -28.25
N PRO A 109 -23.42 17.70 -27.57
CA PRO A 109 -24.10 18.84 -28.21
C PRO A 109 -23.36 19.37 -29.44
N ARG A 110 -22.02 19.39 -29.41
CA ARG A 110 -21.19 19.84 -30.53
C ARG A 110 -21.20 18.82 -31.67
N THR A 111 -21.00 17.54 -31.35
CA THR A 111 -21.01 16.45 -32.34
C THR A 111 -22.33 16.41 -33.08
N VAL A 112 -23.44 16.47 -32.34
CA VAL A 112 -24.76 16.31 -32.92
C VAL A 112 -25.17 17.51 -33.76
N ALA A 113 -24.90 18.73 -33.30
CA ALA A 113 -25.15 19.95 -34.09
C ALA A 113 -24.36 20.00 -35.41
N ALA A 114 -23.20 19.34 -35.45
CA ALA A 114 -22.34 19.23 -36.62
C ALA A 114 -22.73 18.06 -37.56
N LEU A 115 -23.48 17.06 -37.11
CA LEU A 115 -23.76 15.87 -37.91
C LEU A 115 -24.94 16.07 -38.86
N ARG A 116 -24.73 16.67 -40.03
CA ARG A 116 -25.83 16.93 -40.99
C ARG A 116 -26.00 15.83 -42.02
N ARG A 117 -24.93 15.10 -42.35
CA ARG A 117 -24.95 14.06 -43.38
C ARG A 117 -24.09 12.85 -43.01
N VAL A 118 -24.58 11.66 -43.34
CA VAL A 118 -23.84 10.39 -43.30
C VAL A 118 -23.68 9.89 -44.72
N GLU A 119 -22.45 9.63 -45.16
CA GLU A 119 -22.11 9.18 -46.51
C GLU A 119 -21.53 7.75 -46.45
N CYS A 120 -22.24 6.77 -46.99
CA CYS A 120 -21.78 5.39 -47.15
C CYS A 120 -21.13 5.23 -48.54
N ARG A 121 -19.81 5.16 -48.60
CA ARG A 121 -19.02 5.14 -49.84
C ARG A 121 -18.41 3.77 -50.10
N TYR A 122 -18.41 3.33 -51.35
CA TYR A 122 -17.67 2.13 -51.73
C TYR A 122 -16.18 2.45 -51.91
N ARG A 123 -15.30 1.63 -51.33
CA ARG A 123 -13.87 1.64 -51.61
C ARG A 123 -13.33 0.23 -51.80
N ALA A 124 -12.88 -0.06 -53.02
CA ALA A 124 -12.32 -1.37 -53.38
C ALA A 124 -11.11 -1.81 -52.52
N THR A 125 -10.37 -0.86 -51.94
CA THR A 125 -9.16 -1.14 -51.15
C THR A 125 -9.43 -1.39 -49.67
N VAL A 126 -10.67 -1.17 -49.20
CA VAL A 126 -11.02 -1.26 -47.79
C VAL A 126 -11.36 -2.71 -47.42
N LYS A 127 -10.55 -3.30 -46.54
CA LYS A 127 -10.76 -4.65 -46.01
C LYS A 127 -11.75 -4.70 -44.85
N GLU A 128 -11.74 -3.66 -44.02
CA GLU A 128 -12.61 -3.52 -42.85
C GLU A 128 -13.28 -2.14 -42.89
N PRO A 129 -14.60 -2.04 -42.61
CA PRO A 129 -15.28 -0.76 -42.60
C PRO A 129 -14.64 0.24 -41.65
N SER A 130 -14.54 1.48 -42.09
CA SER A 130 -14.01 2.57 -41.27
C SER A 130 -14.87 3.82 -41.46
N ALA A 131 -14.84 4.72 -40.50
CA ALA A 131 -15.56 5.97 -40.59
C ALA A 131 -14.68 7.16 -40.20
N THR A 132 -14.94 8.31 -40.81
CA THR A 132 -14.29 9.57 -40.49
C THR A 132 -15.35 10.65 -40.36
N PHE A 133 -15.39 11.33 -39.22
CA PHE A 133 -16.26 12.48 -39.01
C PHE A 133 -15.47 13.76 -39.26
N ASP A 134 -16.07 14.66 -40.03
CA ASP A 134 -15.57 15.98 -40.34
C ASP A 134 -16.63 16.98 -39.87
N SER A 135 -16.36 17.59 -38.71
CA SER A 135 -17.31 18.48 -38.05
C SER A 135 -17.47 19.83 -38.76
N GLU A 136 -16.46 20.25 -39.54
CA GLU A 136 -16.50 21.50 -40.33
C GLU A 136 -17.24 21.30 -41.65
N ALA A 137 -17.08 20.14 -42.29
CA ALA A 137 -17.85 19.78 -43.48
C ALA A 137 -19.27 19.29 -43.16
N PHE A 138 -19.62 19.11 -41.89
CA PHE A 138 -20.88 18.57 -41.40
C PHE A 138 -21.20 17.13 -41.86
N VAL A 139 -20.17 16.32 -42.09
CA VAL A 139 -20.29 15.01 -42.77
C VAL A 139 -19.57 13.90 -41.99
N LEU A 140 -20.27 12.80 -41.76
CA LEU A 140 -19.69 11.50 -41.39
C LEU A 140 -19.53 10.64 -42.64
N ARG A 141 -18.31 10.24 -42.99
CA ARG A 141 -18.05 9.34 -44.12
C ARG A 141 -17.76 7.95 -43.61
N ILE A 142 -18.43 6.94 -44.16
CA ILE A 142 -18.24 5.53 -43.85
C ILE A 142 -17.75 4.85 -45.14
N ASP A 143 -16.51 4.36 -45.11
CA ASP A 143 -15.92 3.65 -46.23
C ASP A 143 -16.20 2.14 -46.08
N LEU A 144 -16.84 1.56 -47.11
CA LEU A 144 -17.33 0.18 -47.15
C LEU A 144 -16.64 -0.61 -48.26
N GLY A 145 -16.38 -1.90 -48.02
CA GLY A 145 -15.86 -2.84 -49.02
C GLY A 145 -16.93 -3.32 -50.02
N ALA A 146 -16.59 -4.31 -50.84
CA ALA A 146 -17.45 -4.78 -51.95
C ALA A 146 -18.73 -5.50 -51.49
N HIS A 147 -18.69 -6.13 -50.32
CA HIS A 147 -19.81 -6.86 -49.73
C HIS A 147 -19.99 -6.46 -48.27
N PRO A 148 -20.48 -5.23 -48.00
CA PRO A 148 -20.64 -4.76 -46.63
C PRO A 148 -21.76 -5.55 -45.95
N ALA A 149 -21.51 -6.01 -44.72
CA ALA A 149 -22.54 -6.67 -43.91
C ALA A 149 -23.62 -5.69 -43.40
N ALA A 150 -23.29 -4.40 -43.33
CA ALA A 150 -24.19 -3.31 -42.92
C ALA A 150 -23.78 -1.98 -43.55
N LEU A 151 -24.76 -1.10 -43.79
CA LEU A 151 -24.52 0.28 -44.27
C LEU A 151 -23.82 1.15 -43.21
N VAL A 152 -24.20 0.98 -41.94
CA VAL A 152 -23.55 1.60 -40.78
C VAL A 152 -23.12 0.45 -39.85
N PRO A 153 -21.88 -0.03 -39.96
CA PRO A 153 -21.38 -1.08 -39.09
C PRO A 153 -21.32 -0.65 -37.62
N ARG A 154 -21.44 -1.63 -36.71
CA ARG A 154 -21.47 -1.35 -35.28
C ARG A 154 -20.17 -0.70 -34.82
N GLY A 155 -20.26 0.41 -34.08
CA GLY A 155 -19.13 1.07 -33.42
C GLY A 155 -18.27 1.98 -34.30
N VAL A 156 -18.32 1.89 -35.65
CA VAL A 156 -17.47 2.74 -36.51
C VAL A 156 -17.80 4.22 -36.38
N MET A 157 -19.09 4.53 -36.22
CA MET A 157 -19.57 5.90 -36.01
C MET A 157 -19.11 6.46 -34.65
N PHE A 158 -19.14 5.64 -33.60
CA PHE A 158 -18.65 6.02 -32.29
C PHE A 158 -17.14 6.33 -32.31
N GLU A 159 -16.33 5.47 -32.93
CA GLU A 159 -14.89 5.71 -33.11
C GLU A 159 -14.63 7.01 -33.90
N ALA A 160 -15.38 7.26 -34.97
CA ALA A 160 -15.24 8.49 -35.76
C ALA A 160 -15.58 9.76 -34.96
N PHE A 161 -16.60 9.71 -34.10
CA PHE A 161 -16.92 10.83 -33.19
C PHE A 161 -15.86 11.05 -32.14
N ALA A 162 -15.36 9.96 -31.55
CA ALA A 162 -14.28 10.04 -30.58
C ALA A 162 -13.02 10.66 -31.21
N ASP A 163 -12.65 10.22 -32.43
CA ASP A 163 -11.48 10.74 -33.14
C ASP A 163 -11.60 12.23 -33.47
N GLU A 164 -12.77 12.68 -33.92
CA GLU A 164 -12.99 14.10 -34.19
C GLU A 164 -13.07 14.94 -32.90
N ASP A 165 -13.59 14.39 -31.80
CA ASP A 165 -13.52 15.04 -30.49
C ASP A 165 -12.09 15.18 -29.96
N ASP A 166 -11.25 14.16 -30.15
CA ASP A 166 -9.83 14.25 -29.80
C ASP A 166 -9.10 15.30 -30.65
N ARG A 167 -9.33 15.35 -31.96
CA ARG A 167 -8.74 16.38 -32.83
C ARG A 167 -9.18 17.78 -32.42
N TYR A 168 -10.46 17.97 -32.11
CA TYR A 168 -10.98 19.24 -31.63
C TYR A 168 -10.29 19.67 -30.33
N ARG A 169 -10.21 18.77 -29.34
CA ARG A 169 -9.55 19.08 -28.06
C ARG A 169 -8.05 19.31 -28.23
N ASP A 170 -7.38 18.63 -29.15
CA ASP A 170 -5.98 18.91 -29.48
C ASP A 170 -5.78 20.31 -30.07
N ARG A 171 -6.66 20.73 -30.99
CA ARG A 171 -6.62 22.10 -31.53
C ARG A 171 -6.87 23.13 -30.42
N GLU A 172 -7.83 22.86 -29.54
CA GLU A 172 -8.24 23.80 -28.50
C GLU A 172 -7.23 23.89 -27.34
N TYR A 173 -6.66 22.75 -26.93
CA TYR A 173 -5.90 22.64 -25.68
C TYR A 173 -4.46 22.17 -25.84
N GLY A 174 -4.08 21.57 -26.96
CA GLY A 174 -2.78 20.90 -27.12
C GLY A 174 -1.58 21.82 -26.89
N ALA A 175 -1.69 23.08 -27.30
CA ALA A 175 -0.64 24.10 -27.11
C ALA A 175 -0.79 24.93 -25.82
N LYS A 176 -1.91 24.79 -25.09
CA LYS A 176 -2.18 25.59 -23.89
C LYS A 176 -1.40 25.04 -22.68
N THR A 177 -1.06 25.92 -21.75
CA THR A 177 -0.53 25.56 -20.43
C THR A 177 -1.63 25.71 -19.37
N PRO A 178 -1.52 25.07 -18.19
CA PRO A 178 -2.51 25.24 -17.12
C PRO A 178 -2.81 26.71 -16.77
N ASP A 179 -1.78 27.55 -16.76
CA ASP A 179 -1.90 28.98 -16.43
C ASP A 179 -2.55 29.80 -17.55
N SER A 180 -2.45 29.37 -18.82
CA SER A 180 -3.06 30.06 -19.95
C SER A 180 -4.52 29.66 -20.20
N VAL A 181 -5.05 28.67 -19.48
CA VAL A 181 -6.45 28.21 -19.61
C VAL A 181 -7.34 29.01 -18.67
N HIS A 182 -8.42 29.58 -19.21
CA HIS A 182 -9.40 30.35 -18.44
C HIS A 182 -10.03 29.48 -17.34
N SER A 183 -10.34 30.06 -16.17
CA SER A 183 -10.81 29.29 -15.00
C SER A 183 -12.02 28.42 -15.29
N SER A 184 -12.97 28.91 -16.10
CA SER A 184 -14.17 28.18 -16.53
C SER A 184 -13.88 26.97 -17.43
N GLU A 185 -12.72 26.90 -18.07
CA GLU A 185 -12.34 25.83 -19.01
C GLU A 185 -11.42 24.78 -18.38
N ARG A 186 -10.90 25.04 -17.17
CA ARG A 186 -9.89 24.17 -16.53
C ARG A 186 -10.37 22.74 -16.32
N ARG A 187 -11.67 22.52 -16.08
CA ARG A 187 -12.26 21.18 -15.96
C ARG A 187 -12.20 20.42 -17.29
N ALA A 188 -12.61 21.06 -18.40
CA ALA A 188 -12.54 20.46 -19.72
C ALA A 188 -11.09 20.21 -20.17
N TYR A 189 -10.17 21.10 -19.77
CA TYR A 189 -8.74 20.92 -20.00
C TYR A 189 -8.15 19.77 -19.18
N PHE A 190 -8.56 19.60 -17.91
CA PHE A 190 -8.20 18.43 -17.12
C PHE A 190 -8.69 17.13 -17.76
N ASP A 191 -9.97 17.08 -18.18
CA ASP A 191 -10.54 15.91 -18.86
C ASP A 191 -9.77 15.56 -20.13
N TYR A 192 -9.33 16.57 -20.89
CA TYR A 192 -8.45 16.39 -22.05
C TYR A 192 -7.10 15.75 -21.68
N LEU A 193 -6.44 16.26 -20.63
CA LEU A 193 -5.11 15.80 -20.21
C LEU A 193 -5.11 14.34 -19.73
N VAL A 194 -6.16 13.92 -19.00
CA VAL A 194 -6.22 12.61 -18.35
C VAL A 194 -7.02 11.56 -19.13
N ARG A 195 -7.49 11.92 -20.33
CA ARG A 195 -8.42 11.09 -21.11
C ARG A 195 -7.84 9.72 -21.45
N THR A 196 -8.67 8.70 -21.25
CA THR A 196 -8.39 7.31 -21.64
C THR A 196 -9.47 6.78 -22.58
N ARG A 197 -9.11 5.85 -23.46
CA ARG A 197 -10.10 5.08 -24.24
C ARG A 197 -9.97 3.57 -23.96
N PRO A 198 -11.09 2.83 -23.84
CA PRO A 198 -11.06 1.37 -23.76
C PRO A 198 -10.24 0.75 -24.90
N GLY A 199 -9.38 -0.21 -24.60
CA GLY A 199 -8.49 -0.85 -25.58
C GLY A 199 -7.27 -0.02 -26.02
N TYR A 200 -7.27 1.31 -25.80
CA TYR A 200 -6.16 2.19 -26.20
C TYR A 200 -5.34 2.74 -25.03
N GLY A 201 -5.90 2.79 -23.82
CA GLY A 201 -5.24 3.36 -22.63
C GLY A 201 -5.25 4.90 -22.65
N ALA A 202 -4.22 5.52 -22.07
CA ALA A 202 -4.08 6.97 -22.05
C ALA A 202 -3.80 7.51 -23.46
N LEU A 203 -4.59 8.49 -23.90
CA LEU A 203 -4.48 9.02 -25.27
C LEU A 203 -3.18 9.80 -25.50
N SER A 204 -2.67 10.45 -24.46
CA SER A 204 -1.36 11.12 -24.48
C SER A 204 -0.24 10.12 -24.78
N GLU A 205 -0.25 8.92 -24.20
CA GLU A 205 0.76 7.89 -24.48
C GLU A 205 0.61 7.31 -25.89
N ARG A 206 -0.63 7.14 -26.39
CA ARG A 206 -0.89 6.61 -27.74
C ARG A 206 -0.25 7.48 -28.82
N LYS A 207 -0.42 8.80 -28.75
CA LYS A 207 0.08 9.75 -29.77
C LYS A 207 1.60 9.70 -29.93
N PHE A 208 2.32 9.33 -28.86
CA PHE A 208 3.77 9.26 -28.87
C PHE A 208 4.30 7.85 -29.10
N ARG A 209 3.43 6.83 -29.18
CA ARG A 209 3.87 5.43 -29.33
C ARG A 209 4.75 5.22 -30.56
N ASP A 210 4.43 5.88 -31.67
CA ASP A 210 5.22 5.78 -32.90
C ASP A 210 6.56 6.52 -32.79
N ALA A 211 6.60 7.66 -32.09
CA ALA A 211 7.83 8.41 -31.82
C ALA A 211 8.77 7.67 -30.85
N LEU A 212 8.25 6.75 -30.04
CA LEU A 212 9.01 5.91 -29.11
C LEU A 212 9.37 4.54 -29.69
N ARG A 213 8.85 4.18 -30.87
CA ARG A 213 9.08 2.87 -31.49
C ARG A 213 10.56 2.71 -31.84
N GLY A 214 11.17 1.63 -31.35
CA GLY A 214 12.58 1.29 -31.61
C GLY A 214 13.57 1.85 -30.58
N LEU A 215 13.12 2.69 -29.64
CA LEU A 215 13.96 3.13 -28.52
C LEU A 215 14.06 2.02 -27.45
N PRO A 216 15.19 1.92 -26.73
CA PRO A 216 15.27 1.12 -25.52
C PRO A 216 14.19 1.54 -24.52
N SER A 217 13.62 0.58 -23.78
CA SER A 217 12.49 0.82 -22.85
C SER A 217 12.76 1.95 -21.85
N GLU A 218 14.00 2.08 -21.39
CA GLU A 218 14.42 3.13 -20.44
C GLU A 218 14.41 4.52 -21.07
N GLU A 219 14.92 4.65 -22.29
CA GLU A 219 14.92 5.92 -23.03
C GLU A 219 13.50 6.31 -23.46
N ALA A 220 12.70 5.33 -23.89
CA ALA A 220 11.28 5.54 -24.18
C ALA A 220 10.53 6.05 -22.94
N PHE A 221 10.84 5.50 -21.76
CA PHE A 221 10.25 5.93 -20.51
C PHE A 221 10.71 7.34 -20.09
N ALA A 222 12.00 7.66 -20.24
CA ALA A 222 12.56 8.99 -19.96
C ALA A 222 11.86 10.11 -20.74
N ARG A 223 11.38 9.80 -21.94
CA ARG A 223 10.68 10.70 -22.86
C ARG A 223 9.15 10.55 -22.83
N SER A 224 8.61 9.86 -21.83
CA SER A 224 7.17 9.59 -21.78
C SER A 224 6.36 10.89 -21.70
N PRO A 225 5.36 11.10 -22.59
CA PRO A 225 4.50 12.29 -22.56
C PRO A 225 3.66 12.37 -21.29
N ARG A 226 3.48 11.26 -20.58
CA ARG A 226 2.77 11.22 -19.29
C ARG A 226 3.46 12.05 -18.23
N ALA A 227 4.79 12.22 -18.31
CA ALA A 227 5.53 13.10 -17.42
C ALA A 227 5.04 14.55 -17.54
N ASP A 228 4.86 15.05 -18.76
CA ASP A 228 4.34 16.40 -19.01
C ASP A 228 2.89 16.55 -18.52
N VAL A 229 2.05 15.54 -18.74
CA VAL A 229 0.68 15.51 -18.21
C VAL A 229 0.67 15.62 -16.69
N ILE A 230 1.54 14.89 -15.99
CA ILE A 230 1.64 14.95 -14.52
C ILE A 230 2.01 16.37 -14.06
N VAL A 231 3.01 17.01 -14.68
CA VAL A 231 3.40 18.39 -14.35
C VAL A 231 2.21 19.34 -14.52
N ARG A 232 1.47 19.21 -15.62
CA ARG A 232 0.29 20.05 -15.90
C ARG A 232 -0.83 19.82 -14.90
N VAL A 233 -1.12 18.56 -14.53
CA VAL A 233 -2.18 18.24 -13.57
C VAL A 233 -1.82 18.68 -12.15
N VAL A 234 -0.55 18.58 -11.73
CA VAL A 234 -0.08 19.17 -10.47
C VAL A 234 -0.38 20.67 -10.44
N ARG A 235 -0.01 21.39 -11.51
CA ARG A 235 -0.28 22.83 -11.59
C ARG A 235 -1.78 23.15 -11.61
N LEU A 236 -2.60 22.35 -12.28
CA LEU A 236 -4.07 22.51 -12.24
C LEU A 236 -4.64 22.30 -10.84
N ASN A 237 -4.14 21.31 -10.10
CA ASN A 237 -4.57 21.07 -8.72
C ASN A 237 -4.26 22.28 -7.82
N GLU A 238 -3.08 22.90 -7.98
CA GLU A 238 -2.71 24.13 -7.27
C GLU A 238 -3.63 25.30 -7.63
N LEU A 239 -3.93 25.49 -8.91
CA LEU A 239 -4.81 26.58 -9.39
C LEU A 239 -6.28 26.39 -8.98
N ALA A 240 -6.72 25.14 -8.85
CA ALA A 240 -8.07 24.78 -8.41
C ALA A 240 -8.26 24.97 -6.90
N LYS A 241 -7.18 24.88 -6.11
CA LYS A 241 -7.24 24.93 -4.66
C LYS A 241 -7.96 26.18 -4.15
N GLY A 242 -9.07 25.98 -3.43
CA GLY A 242 -9.90 27.06 -2.88
C GLY A 242 -10.80 27.79 -3.89
N ASN A 243 -10.68 27.52 -5.20
CA ASN A 243 -11.44 28.18 -6.26
C ASN A 243 -12.40 27.22 -7.00
N ASP A 244 -12.03 25.94 -7.13
CA ASP A 244 -12.81 24.90 -7.79
C ASP A 244 -12.66 23.55 -7.05
N PRO A 245 -13.50 23.28 -6.03
CA PRO A 245 -13.39 22.07 -5.21
C PRO A 245 -13.56 20.76 -6.00
N GLU A 246 -14.35 20.77 -7.08
CA GLU A 246 -14.58 19.59 -7.90
C GLU A 246 -13.32 19.22 -8.70
N LEU A 247 -12.69 20.22 -9.33
CA LEU A 247 -11.44 20.02 -10.04
C LEU A 247 -10.30 19.64 -9.08
N GLU A 248 -10.24 20.28 -7.90
CA GLU A 248 -9.26 19.92 -6.86
C GLU A 248 -9.40 18.45 -6.46
N ALA A 249 -10.62 17.97 -6.18
CA ALA A 249 -10.86 16.59 -5.81
C ALA A 249 -10.54 15.59 -6.93
N LYS A 250 -10.97 15.86 -8.17
CA LYS A 250 -10.71 15.00 -9.34
C LYS A 250 -9.21 14.90 -9.66
N SER A 251 -8.52 16.04 -9.70
CA SER A 251 -7.08 16.08 -9.96
C SER A 251 -6.27 15.44 -8.84
N ARG A 252 -6.66 15.63 -7.57
CA ARG A 252 -6.04 14.95 -6.43
C ARG A 252 -6.16 13.43 -6.54
N ALA A 253 -7.36 12.92 -6.80
CA ALA A 253 -7.59 11.48 -6.95
C ALA A 253 -6.72 10.90 -8.07
N TRP A 254 -6.70 11.56 -9.23
CA TRP A 254 -5.86 11.14 -10.36
C TRP A 254 -4.35 11.18 -10.03
N LEU A 255 -3.89 12.18 -9.29
CA LEU A 255 -2.49 12.29 -8.86
C LEU A 255 -2.10 11.17 -7.87
N PHE A 256 -2.98 10.78 -6.95
CA PHE A 256 -2.74 9.60 -6.11
C PHE A 256 -2.66 8.31 -6.93
N ASP A 257 -3.50 8.15 -7.96
CA ASP A 257 -3.39 7.01 -8.88
C ASP A 257 -2.03 6.96 -9.59
N GLN A 258 -1.42 8.11 -9.90
CA GLN A 258 -0.09 8.16 -10.52
C GLN A 258 1.02 7.64 -9.60
N LEU A 259 0.81 7.63 -8.28
CA LEU A 259 1.76 7.02 -7.36
C LEU A 259 1.97 5.54 -7.71
N GLN A 260 0.88 4.82 -7.98
CA GLN A 260 0.92 3.42 -8.36
C GLN A 260 1.29 3.25 -9.83
N TYR A 261 0.56 3.91 -10.75
CA TYR A 261 0.63 3.58 -12.17
C TYR A 261 1.84 4.18 -12.90
N TYR A 262 2.42 5.25 -12.37
CA TYR A 262 3.56 5.90 -13.00
C TYR A 262 4.82 5.78 -12.14
N PHE A 263 4.85 6.38 -10.95
CA PHE A 263 6.09 6.49 -10.18
C PHE A 263 6.54 5.17 -9.56
N HIS A 264 5.65 4.43 -8.89
CA HIS A 264 6.02 3.14 -8.32
C HIS A 264 6.47 2.15 -9.40
N GLU A 265 5.75 2.06 -10.53
CA GLU A 265 6.18 1.23 -11.66
C GLU A 265 7.51 1.70 -12.26
N ALA A 266 7.77 3.01 -12.32
CA ALA A 266 9.03 3.56 -12.79
C ALA A 266 10.21 3.11 -11.93
N TYR A 267 10.12 3.29 -10.60
CA TYR A 267 11.17 2.87 -9.69
C TYR A 267 11.32 1.35 -9.68
N ARG A 268 10.22 0.60 -9.68
CA ARG A 268 10.24 -0.87 -9.67
C ARG A 268 10.92 -1.46 -10.90
N ARG A 269 10.68 -0.89 -12.09
CA ARG A 269 11.23 -1.41 -13.36
C ARG A 269 12.57 -0.81 -13.74
N TYR A 270 12.81 0.46 -13.39
CA TYR A 270 13.91 1.25 -13.96
C TYR A 270 14.81 1.90 -12.89
N ALA A 271 14.75 1.50 -11.61
CA ALA A 271 15.52 2.12 -10.50
C ALA A 271 16.98 2.46 -10.86
N LYS A 272 17.72 1.51 -11.46
CA LYS A 272 19.12 1.69 -11.86
C LYS A 272 19.28 2.76 -12.95
N ALA A 273 18.45 2.70 -13.99
CA ALA A 273 18.49 3.64 -15.10
C ALA A 273 18.09 5.06 -14.69
N LEU A 274 17.06 5.17 -13.82
CA LEU A 274 16.58 6.46 -13.33
C LEU A 274 17.70 7.27 -12.69
N ALA A 275 18.60 6.65 -11.94
CA ALA A 275 19.73 7.32 -11.30
C ALA A 275 20.62 8.13 -12.28
N GLY A 276 20.68 7.72 -13.55
CA GLY A 276 21.44 8.40 -14.61
C GLY A 276 20.65 9.41 -15.44
N PHE A 277 19.35 9.58 -15.20
CA PHE A 277 18.53 10.52 -15.98
C PHE A 277 18.93 11.97 -15.69
N ASP A 278 19.04 12.77 -16.76
CA ASP A 278 19.32 14.21 -16.67
C ASP A 278 18.24 14.95 -15.85
N ALA A 279 18.65 15.95 -15.07
CA ALA A 279 17.77 16.72 -14.20
C ALA A 279 16.65 17.46 -14.95
N LYS A 280 16.85 17.77 -16.24
CA LYS A 280 15.87 18.42 -17.12
C LYS A 280 15.06 17.41 -17.96
N SER A 281 15.31 16.11 -17.79
CA SER A 281 14.49 15.10 -18.46
C SER A 281 13.01 15.22 -18.04
N PRO A 282 12.05 14.93 -18.94
CA PRO A 282 10.63 14.99 -18.61
C PRO A 282 10.29 14.26 -17.31
N PHE A 283 10.83 13.04 -17.11
CA PHE A 283 10.62 12.28 -15.89
C PHE A 283 11.08 13.01 -14.63
N ARG A 284 12.30 13.59 -14.62
CA ARG A 284 12.83 14.28 -13.42
C ARG A 284 12.06 15.56 -13.09
N LEU A 285 11.56 16.27 -14.12
CA LEU A 285 10.68 17.42 -13.93
C LEU A 285 9.34 16.99 -13.31
N ALA A 286 8.73 15.91 -13.81
CA ALA A 286 7.49 15.35 -13.28
C ALA A 286 7.66 14.82 -11.85
N GLU A 287 8.73 14.08 -11.58
CA GLU A 287 9.09 13.56 -10.26
C GLU A 287 9.25 14.71 -9.25
N SER A 288 9.95 15.77 -9.61
CA SER A 288 10.17 16.93 -8.74
C SER A 288 8.86 17.68 -8.44
N ALA A 289 8.03 17.93 -9.46
CA ALA A 289 6.74 18.59 -9.28
C ALA A 289 5.79 17.72 -8.43
N TYR A 290 5.73 16.43 -8.75
CA TYR A 290 4.88 15.47 -8.06
C TYR A 290 5.30 15.26 -6.61
N ALA A 291 6.59 15.13 -6.32
CA ALA A 291 7.08 14.91 -4.96
C ALA A 291 6.81 16.13 -4.06
N ARG A 292 6.95 17.36 -4.58
CA ARG A 292 6.53 18.58 -3.86
C ARG A 292 5.03 18.57 -3.56
N TRP A 293 4.21 18.24 -4.56
CA TRP A 293 2.77 18.13 -4.38
C TRP A 293 2.41 17.05 -3.34
N LEU A 294 3.01 15.86 -3.45
CA LEU A 294 2.77 14.73 -2.56
C LEU A 294 3.14 15.09 -1.12
N ALA A 295 4.30 15.72 -0.90
CA ALA A 295 4.73 16.20 0.42
C ALA A 295 3.69 17.14 1.05
N GLY A 296 3.09 18.05 0.26
CA GLY A 296 2.01 18.93 0.72
C GLY A 296 0.65 18.25 0.88
N ALA A 297 0.38 17.18 0.14
CA ALA A 297 -0.90 16.47 0.12
C ALA A 297 -1.03 15.38 1.19
N LEU A 298 0.07 14.76 1.63
CA LEU A 298 0.09 13.69 2.63
C LEU A 298 -0.47 14.08 4.02
N PRO A 299 -0.19 15.28 4.57
CA PRO A 299 -0.72 15.68 5.87
C PRO A 299 -2.25 15.68 5.93
N THR A 300 -2.92 16.07 4.83
CA THR A 300 -4.38 16.10 4.72
C THR A 300 -4.96 14.89 3.99
N ALA A 301 -4.14 13.87 3.71
CA ALA A 301 -4.58 12.68 3.01
C ALA A 301 -5.53 11.82 3.83
N SER A 302 -6.55 11.29 3.15
CA SER A 302 -7.45 10.29 3.71
C SER A 302 -6.70 9.01 4.07
N THR A 303 -7.27 8.18 4.93
CA THR A 303 -6.67 6.90 5.32
C THR A 303 -6.39 6.00 4.11
N LYS A 304 -7.28 5.97 3.12
CA LYS A 304 -7.10 5.21 1.88
C LYS A 304 -5.90 5.71 1.05
N GLU A 305 -5.77 7.02 0.92
CA GLU A 305 -4.63 7.65 0.22
C GLU A 305 -3.30 7.40 0.96
N ARG A 306 -3.30 7.51 2.29
CA ARG A 306 -2.11 7.19 3.12
C ARG A 306 -1.72 5.72 3.01
N LEU A 307 -2.71 4.81 3.01
CA LEU A 307 -2.47 3.38 2.83
C LEU A 307 -1.87 3.07 1.46
N LEU A 308 -2.38 3.71 0.40
CA LEU A 308 -1.78 3.63 -0.93
C LEU A 308 -0.33 4.13 -0.90
N ALA A 309 -0.08 5.28 -0.24
CA ALA A 309 1.25 5.86 -0.13
C ALA A 309 2.25 4.94 0.57
N VAL A 310 1.89 4.39 1.74
CA VAL A 310 2.70 3.41 2.48
C VAL A 310 3.05 2.22 1.59
N ARG A 311 2.06 1.62 0.93
CA ARG A 311 2.26 0.43 0.09
C ARG A 311 3.14 0.67 -1.12
N LYS A 312 3.14 1.89 -1.68
CA LYS A 312 3.84 2.18 -2.93
C LYS A 312 5.19 2.87 -2.75
N MET A 313 5.38 3.56 -1.63
CA MET A 313 6.64 4.28 -1.36
C MET A 313 7.69 3.43 -0.62
N TYR A 314 7.28 2.43 0.15
CA TYR A 314 8.20 1.56 0.89
C TYR A 314 8.52 0.24 0.18
N ASP A 315 7.66 -0.21 -0.74
CA ASP A 315 7.88 -1.39 -1.60
C ASP A 315 8.89 -1.10 -2.74
N LEU A 316 9.88 -0.25 -2.49
CA LEU A 316 10.85 0.22 -3.49
C LEU A 316 12.26 0.15 -2.95
N GLU A 317 13.15 -0.54 -3.68
CA GLU A 317 14.60 -0.51 -3.50
C GLU A 317 15.24 0.73 -4.15
N ALA A 318 14.60 1.89 -3.99
CA ALA A 318 15.04 3.15 -4.59
C ALA A 318 15.21 4.21 -3.49
N ASP A 319 16.46 4.42 -3.07
CA ASP A 319 16.80 5.35 -1.98
C ASP A 319 16.42 6.80 -2.29
N ARG A 320 16.57 7.19 -3.56
CA ARG A 320 16.30 8.54 -4.06
C ARG A 320 14.88 8.74 -4.59
N ALA A 321 13.98 7.78 -4.37
CA ALA A 321 12.60 7.90 -4.81
C ALA A 321 11.87 9.02 -4.05
N TYR A 322 11.05 9.79 -4.78
CA TYR A 322 10.24 10.91 -4.29
C TYR A 322 11.08 12.01 -3.60
N PRO A 323 11.97 12.70 -4.34
CA PRO A 323 12.84 13.73 -3.79
C PRO A 323 12.03 14.83 -3.08
N GLY A 324 12.36 15.10 -1.81
CA GLY A 324 11.68 16.08 -0.97
C GLY A 324 10.56 15.52 -0.09
N VAL A 325 10.17 14.25 -0.26
CA VAL A 325 9.25 13.58 0.67
C VAL A 325 10.06 12.86 1.76
N ASP A 326 9.95 13.31 3.01
CA ASP A 326 10.53 12.58 4.14
C ASP A 326 9.66 11.34 4.45
N ARG A 327 9.97 10.25 3.75
CA ARG A 327 9.32 8.96 3.92
C ARG A 327 9.41 8.46 5.36
N PHE A 328 10.53 8.71 6.03
CA PHE A 328 10.71 8.26 7.40
C PHE A 328 9.77 9.01 8.35
N ALA A 329 9.70 10.34 8.24
CA ALA A 329 8.78 11.16 9.02
C ALA A 329 7.31 10.82 8.72
N PHE A 330 6.98 10.50 7.46
CA PHE A 330 5.64 10.04 7.09
C PHE A 330 5.24 8.75 7.83
N GLY A 331 6.13 7.75 7.87
CA GLY A 331 5.92 6.54 8.66
C GLY A 331 5.76 6.81 10.15
N LEU A 332 6.59 7.68 10.73
CA LEU A 332 6.45 8.09 12.13
C LEU A 332 5.12 8.80 12.42
N GLY A 333 4.61 9.61 11.49
CA GLY A 333 3.30 10.25 11.63
C GLY A 333 2.16 9.24 11.77
N ILE A 334 2.29 8.06 11.13
CA ILE A 334 1.35 6.95 11.27
C ILE A 334 1.55 6.23 12.61
N VAL A 335 2.79 6.06 13.08
CA VAL A 335 3.07 5.56 14.44
C VAL A 335 2.42 6.46 15.49
N ASP A 336 2.48 7.77 15.32
CA ASP A 336 1.83 8.73 16.23
C ASP A 336 0.30 8.65 16.17
N ALA A 337 -0.27 8.42 15.00
CA ALA A 337 -1.70 8.17 14.86
C ALA A 337 -2.13 6.88 15.59
N TRP A 338 -1.37 5.78 15.45
CA TRP A 338 -1.61 4.53 16.17
C TRP A 338 -1.57 4.71 17.69
N ARG A 339 -0.62 5.49 18.22
CA ARG A 339 -0.55 5.83 19.65
C ARG A 339 -1.77 6.63 20.10
N ARG A 340 -2.16 7.67 19.35
CA ARG A 340 -3.34 8.49 19.66
C ARG A 340 -4.64 7.68 19.61
N ALA A 341 -4.72 6.67 18.74
CA ALA A 341 -5.85 5.75 18.65
C ALA A 341 -5.91 4.72 19.81
N GLY A 342 -5.03 4.81 20.81
CA GLY A 342 -5.02 3.88 21.95
C GLY A 342 -4.31 2.56 21.68
N ARG A 343 -3.43 2.53 20.66
CA ARG A 343 -2.58 1.37 20.32
C ARG A 343 -3.38 0.10 19.96
N PRO A 344 -4.30 0.16 18.99
CA PRO A 344 -5.05 -1.03 18.57
C PRO A 344 -4.09 -2.17 18.16
N GLN A 345 -4.38 -3.39 18.61
CA GLN A 345 -3.54 -4.57 18.39
C GLN A 345 -4.11 -5.57 17.37
N THR A 346 -5.36 -5.36 16.93
CA THR A 346 -6.05 -6.25 16.02
C THR A 346 -6.55 -5.45 14.82
N ALA A 347 -6.12 -5.83 13.63
CA ALA A 347 -6.69 -5.28 12.43
C ALA A 347 -8.01 -5.97 12.07
N THR A 348 -9.00 -5.17 11.73
CA THR A 348 -10.19 -5.64 11.02
C THR A 348 -9.93 -5.48 9.52
N ALA A 349 -10.23 -6.52 8.73
CA ALA A 349 -9.89 -6.52 7.29
C ALA A 349 -10.58 -5.39 6.50
N ASP A 350 -11.73 -4.93 7.01
CA ASP A 350 -12.58 -3.92 6.38
C ASP A 350 -12.29 -2.48 6.84
N ASP A 351 -11.41 -2.29 7.84
CA ASP A 351 -11.01 -0.96 8.32
C ASP A 351 -9.67 -0.51 7.68
N PRO A 352 -9.69 0.53 6.83
CA PRO A 352 -8.47 1.09 6.25
C PRO A 352 -7.49 1.63 7.29
N GLU A 353 -7.95 2.10 8.46
CA GLU A 353 -7.08 2.68 9.49
C GLU A 353 -6.29 1.59 10.21
N SER A 354 -6.97 0.53 10.62
CA SER A 354 -6.33 -0.70 11.10
C SER A 354 -5.29 -1.25 10.12
N ARG A 355 -5.63 -1.31 8.82
CA ARG A 355 -4.68 -1.73 7.77
C ARG A 355 -3.48 -0.80 7.65
N LEU A 356 -3.68 0.50 7.81
CA LEU A 356 -2.58 1.48 7.79
C LEU A 356 -1.61 1.24 8.95
N PHE A 357 -2.11 0.92 10.14
CA PHE A 357 -1.27 0.59 11.30
C PHE A 357 -0.51 -0.73 11.12
N ASP A 358 -1.13 -1.74 10.51
CA ASP A 358 -0.48 -3.01 10.19
C ASP A 358 0.73 -2.84 9.25
N GLU A 359 0.60 -1.99 8.24
CA GLU A 359 1.64 -1.77 7.21
C GLU A 359 2.85 -0.99 7.75
N VAL A 360 2.68 -0.27 8.88
CA VAL A 360 3.73 0.56 9.48
C VAL A 360 4.25 0.00 10.80
N VAL A 361 3.37 -0.19 11.79
CA VAL A 361 3.72 -0.67 13.13
C VAL A 361 3.75 -2.19 13.18
N CYS A 362 2.78 -2.84 12.52
CA CYS A 362 2.51 -4.27 12.65
C CYS A 362 2.38 -4.70 14.12
N PRO A 363 1.32 -4.26 14.81
CA PRO A 363 1.14 -4.53 16.21
C PRO A 363 0.95 -6.04 16.46
N SER A 364 1.58 -6.53 17.51
CA SER A 364 1.47 -7.88 18.04
C SER A 364 0.57 -7.90 19.27
N VAL A 365 -0.21 -8.97 19.40
CA VAL A 365 -0.94 -9.30 20.63
C VAL A 365 -0.03 -10.19 21.48
N PHE A 366 0.13 -9.87 22.75
CA PHE A 366 0.93 -10.68 23.69
C PHE A 366 0.00 -11.41 24.65
N ASP A 367 0.19 -12.72 24.80
CA ASP A 367 -0.47 -13.47 25.87
C ASP A 367 0.25 -13.28 27.22
N ALA A 368 -0.32 -13.82 28.29
CA ALA A 368 0.24 -13.70 29.64
C ALA A 368 1.56 -14.49 29.83
N SER A 369 1.88 -15.40 28.90
CA SER A 369 3.20 -16.04 28.83
C SER A 369 4.25 -15.19 28.11
N GLY A 370 3.84 -14.06 27.53
CA GLY A 370 4.68 -13.15 26.75
C GLY A 370 4.88 -13.58 25.29
N ARG A 371 4.18 -14.64 24.83
CA ARG A 371 4.21 -15.03 23.42
C ARG A 371 3.42 -14.03 22.61
N SER A 372 3.98 -13.62 21.47
CA SER A 372 3.33 -12.72 20.54
C SER A 372 2.63 -13.48 19.42
N SER A 373 1.42 -13.07 19.06
CA SER A 373 0.77 -13.40 17.80
C SER A 373 0.56 -12.14 16.96
N ARG A 374 0.47 -12.30 15.63
CA ARG A 374 0.29 -11.20 14.68
C ARG A 374 -0.72 -11.55 13.59
N ALA A 375 -1.28 -10.53 12.96
CA ALA A 375 -2.02 -10.69 11.71
C ALA A 375 -1.09 -11.24 10.60
N ARG A 376 -1.62 -12.14 9.77
CA ARG A 376 -0.87 -12.75 8.64
C ARG A 376 -0.45 -11.74 7.56
N SER A 377 -1.06 -10.56 7.53
CA SER A 377 -0.87 -9.51 6.51
C SER A 377 0.24 -8.49 6.83
N CYS A 378 1.09 -8.76 7.82
CA CYS A 378 2.17 -7.86 8.21
C CYS A 378 3.26 -7.73 7.12
N SER A 379 3.11 -6.75 6.24
CA SER A 379 4.07 -6.39 5.19
C SER A 379 5.25 -5.56 5.71
N SER A 380 5.11 -4.90 6.87
CA SER A 380 6.09 -3.93 7.40
C SER A 380 7.48 -4.53 7.58
N ALA A 381 7.55 -5.83 7.90
CA ALA A 381 8.79 -6.58 8.11
C ALA A 381 9.51 -6.97 6.81
N SER A 382 8.82 -7.15 5.69
CA SER A 382 9.45 -7.57 4.42
C SER A 382 9.58 -6.42 3.43
N ILE A 383 8.54 -5.61 3.26
CA ILE A 383 8.40 -4.61 2.17
C ILE A 383 7.79 -3.27 2.62
N GLY A 384 7.59 -3.03 3.91
CA GLY A 384 6.97 -1.79 4.42
C GLY A 384 7.91 -0.86 5.20
N PHE A 385 7.33 -0.03 6.07
CA PHE A 385 8.06 1.05 6.76
C PHE A 385 9.30 0.56 7.52
N LEU A 386 9.20 -0.53 8.28
CA LEU A 386 10.35 -1.05 9.03
C LEU A 386 11.44 -1.61 8.10
N SER A 387 11.05 -2.17 6.95
CA SER A 387 12.01 -2.58 5.93
C SER A 387 12.88 -1.41 5.45
N PHE A 388 12.23 -0.27 5.21
CA PHE A 388 12.86 0.99 4.85
C PHE A 388 13.64 1.62 6.01
N ALA A 389 13.06 1.66 7.22
CA ALA A 389 13.65 2.27 8.41
C ALA A 389 14.87 1.52 8.95
N THR A 390 15.09 0.28 8.52
CA THR A 390 16.28 -0.50 8.87
C THR A 390 16.99 -1.03 7.63
N LYS A 391 16.97 -0.25 6.53
CA LYS A 391 17.56 -0.70 5.26
C LYS A 391 19.09 -0.70 5.28
N ASP A 392 19.70 0.19 6.05
CA ASP A 392 21.14 0.40 6.22
C ASP A 392 21.44 0.90 7.65
N ALA A 393 22.72 1.00 8.00
CA ALA A 393 23.17 1.41 9.34
C ALA A 393 22.74 2.85 9.73
N GLU A 394 22.70 3.77 8.77
CA GLU A 394 22.21 5.14 8.99
C GLU A 394 20.73 5.14 9.38
N SER A 395 19.91 4.38 8.66
CA SER A 395 18.49 4.22 8.92
C SER A 395 18.24 3.52 10.26
N CYS A 396 19.01 2.48 10.61
CA CYS A 396 18.98 1.84 11.92
C CYS A 396 19.29 2.84 13.05
N THR A 397 20.34 3.65 12.88
CA THR A 397 20.73 4.70 13.84
C THR A 397 19.62 5.75 13.98
N ARG A 398 19.01 6.15 12.87
CA ARG A 398 17.88 7.09 12.87
C ARG A 398 16.67 6.51 13.61
N LEU A 399 16.36 5.23 13.43
CA LEU A 399 15.28 4.55 14.15
C LEU A 399 15.57 4.42 15.65
N ALA A 400 16.79 4.05 16.01
CA ALA A 400 17.21 3.93 17.40
C ALA A 400 17.07 5.26 18.14
N ARG A 401 17.61 6.35 17.57
CA ARG A 401 17.47 7.71 18.12
C ARG A 401 16.00 8.08 18.36
N VAL A 402 15.12 7.77 17.41
CA VAL A 402 13.69 8.08 17.54
C VAL A 402 13.02 7.27 18.64
N LEU A 403 13.42 6.00 18.84
CA LEU A 403 12.91 5.19 19.95
C LEU A 403 13.35 5.75 21.31
N ASP A 404 14.60 6.21 21.42
CA ASP A 404 15.11 6.84 22.64
C ASP A 404 14.46 8.19 22.93
N GLU A 405 14.32 9.06 21.93
CA GLU A 405 13.68 10.37 22.08
C GLU A 405 12.22 10.27 22.50
N ARG A 406 11.51 9.22 22.09
CA ARG A 406 10.08 9.01 22.39
C ARG A 406 9.84 8.35 23.74
N GLU A 407 10.83 7.66 24.30
CA GLU A 407 10.73 6.87 25.54
C GLU A 407 9.48 5.96 25.63
N ASP A 408 9.04 5.43 24.50
CA ASP A 408 7.81 4.65 24.42
C ASP A 408 8.12 3.14 24.44
N ALA A 409 8.02 2.54 25.63
CA ALA A 409 8.33 1.13 25.84
C ALA A 409 7.45 0.20 25.00
N ASP A 410 6.14 0.44 24.91
CA ASP A 410 5.26 -0.40 24.10
C ASP A 410 5.57 -0.29 22.61
N LEU A 411 5.90 0.91 22.11
CA LEU A 411 6.35 1.07 20.73
C LEU A 411 7.64 0.29 20.49
N ALA A 412 8.65 0.46 21.35
CA ALA A 412 9.91 -0.26 21.24
C ALA A 412 9.68 -1.77 21.23
N LYS A 413 8.86 -2.28 22.15
CA LYS A 413 8.46 -3.69 22.21
C LYS A 413 7.81 -4.17 20.91
N GLN A 414 6.88 -3.41 20.34
CA GLN A 414 6.22 -3.76 19.08
C GLN A 414 7.20 -3.77 17.91
N LEU A 415 8.02 -2.72 17.76
CA LEU A 415 8.98 -2.64 16.66
C LEU A 415 10.06 -3.73 16.76
N PHE A 416 10.63 -3.97 17.94
CA PHE A 416 11.62 -5.03 18.13
C PHE A 416 11.04 -6.41 17.89
N THR A 417 9.80 -6.64 18.33
CA THR A 417 9.08 -7.88 18.03
C THR A 417 9.01 -8.05 16.51
N THR A 418 8.62 -7.00 15.77
CA THR A 418 8.56 -7.03 14.31
C THR A 418 9.91 -7.23 13.63
N LEU A 419 10.95 -6.52 14.06
CA LEU A 419 12.31 -6.65 13.54
C LEU A 419 12.91 -8.05 13.78
N ARG A 420 12.56 -8.70 14.88
CA ARG A 420 13.03 -10.05 15.21
C ARG A 420 12.54 -11.11 14.23
N ALA A 421 11.34 -10.93 13.68
CA ALA A 421 10.78 -11.85 12.69
C ALA A 421 11.43 -11.72 11.29
N ARG A 422 12.33 -10.76 11.08
CA ARG A 422 12.99 -10.57 9.79
C ARG A 422 14.11 -11.59 9.59
N PRO A 423 14.27 -12.13 8.37
CA PRO A 423 15.45 -12.90 8.04
C PRO A 423 16.71 -12.03 8.15
N VAL A 424 17.79 -12.69 8.53
CA VAL A 424 19.12 -12.08 8.63
C VAL A 424 19.59 -11.66 7.23
N ARG A 425 20.19 -10.46 7.11
CA ARG A 425 20.73 -9.98 5.82
C ARG A 425 22.20 -10.34 5.72
N THR A 426 22.62 -10.83 4.55
CA THR A 426 24.03 -10.90 4.19
C THR A 426 24.50 -9.49 3.82
N ARG A 427 25.65 -9.04 4.32
CA ARG A 427 26.23 -7.77 3.86
C ARG A 427 26.60 -7.85 2.37
N ASP A 428 26.54 -6.72 1.69
CA ASP A 428 26.91 -6.58 0.27
C ASP A 428 28.38 -6.93 -0.01
N ASP A 429 29.24 -6.89 1.01
CA ASP A 429 30.65 -7.33 0.93
C ASP A 429 30.83 -8.86 1.06
N GLY A 430 29.75 -9.61 1.28
CA GLY A 430 29.78 -11.06 1.52
C GLY A 430 30.38 -11.46 2.88
N ILE A 431 30.77 -10.49 3.72
CA ILE A 431 31.44 -10.71 5.00
C ILE A 431 30.50 -10.33 6.14
N GLY A 432 29.80 -11.35 6.64
CA GLY A 432 29.01 -11.28 7.85
C GLY A 432 27.53 -11.03 7.62
N THR A 433 26.77 -11.44 8.61
CA THR A 433 25.33 -11.30 8.67
C THR A 433 24.95 -10.16 9.60
N VAL A 434 24.25 -9.16 9.07
CA VAL A 434 23.72 -8.06 9.87
C VAL A 434 22.26 -8.38 10.20
N HIS A 435 21.96 -8.43 11.49
CA HIS A 435 20.59 -8.51 11.95
C HIS A 435 20.12 -7.08 12.28
N PRO A 436 19.15 -6.51 11.53
CA PRO A 436 18.68 -5.14 11.76
C PRO A 436 18.19 -4.89 13.19
N PHE A 437 17.67 -5.93 13.84
CA PHE A 437 17.35 -5.95 15.26
C PHE A 437 18.54 -5.54 16.13
N LEU A 438 19.71 -6.16 15.92
CA LEU A 438 20.90 -5.91 16.72
C LEU A 438 21.49 -4.53 16.42
N GLU A 439 21.48 -4.09 15.16
CA GLU A 439 21.93 -2.72 14.82
C GLU A 439 21.08 -1.65 15.48
N VAL A 440 19.75 -1.79 15.44
CA VAL A 440 18.86 -0.86 16.15
C VAL A 440 19.10 -0.94 17.66
N LEU A 441 19.23 -2.14 18.23
CA LEU A 441 19.49 -2.32 19.66
C LEU A 441 20.80 -1.66 20.10
N HIS A 442 21.88 -1.82 19.32
CA HIS A 442 23.19 -1.22 19.60
C HIS A 442 23.20 0.29 19.44
N GLY A 443 22.28 0.85 18.66
CA GLY A 443 22.12 2.29 18.50
C GLY A 443 21.33 2.96 19.63
N LEU A 444 20.70 2.20 20.54
CA LEU A 444 19.95 2.75 21.67
C LEU A 444 20.85 3.06 22.86
N ASP A 445 20.47 4.08 23.63
CA ASP A 445 21.04 4.37 24.95
C ASP A 445 20.69 3.22 25.92
N PRO A 446 21.69 2.48 26.45
CA PRO A 446 21.47 1.32 27.30
C PRO A 446 20.68 1.60 28.58
N LYS A 447 20.61 2.87 29.00
CA LYS A 447 19.89 3.32 30.21
C LYS A 447 18.39 3.55 29.95
N ARG A 448 17.96 3.61 28.70
CA ARG A 448 16.57 3.90 28.33
C ARG A 448 15.69 2.65 28.37
N ARG A 449 14.38 2.86 28.54
CA ARG A 449 13.40 1.77 28.54
C ARG A 449 13.32 1.04 27.19
N SER A 450 13.53 1.75 26.08
CA SER A 450 13.64 1.20 24.72
C SER A 450 14.65 0.06 24.63
N PHE A 451 15.85 0.26 25.17
CA PHE A 451 16.91 -0.74 25.19
C PHE A 451 16.50 -1.98 25.98
N ARG A 452 15.92 -1.77 27.18
CA ARG A 452 15.39 -2.86 28.00
C ARG A 452 14.33 -3.69 27.25
N GLU A 453 13.37 -3.06 26.57
CA GLU A 453 12.35 -3.77 25.80
C GLU A 453 12.98 -4.57 24.64
N GLY A 454 14.02 -4.02 24.00
CA GLY A 454 14.81 -4.75 23.01
C GLY A 454 15.48 -6.00 23.58
N ILE A 455 16.10 -5.90 24.77
CA ILE A 455 16.66 -7.05 25.50
C ILE A 455 15.57 -8.09 25.84
N ASP A 456 14.41 -7.63 26.32
CA ASP A 456 13.29 -8.50 26.68
C ASP A 456 12.72 -9.25 25.47
N VAL A 457 12.70 -8.63 24.28
CA VAL A 457 12.30 -9.30 23.04
C VAL A 457 13.39 -10.28 22.59
N LEU A 458 14.66 -9.87 22.61
CA LEU A 458 15.79 -10.71 22.20
C LEU A 458 15.81 -12.01 23.00
N ALA A 459 15.65 -11.90 24.32
CA ALA A 459 15.67 -13.00 25.27
C ALA A 459 14.60 -14.08 25.08
N ARG A 460 13.56 -13.84 24.26
CA ARG A 460 12.44 -14.79 24.08
C ARG A 460 12.79 -15.98 23.20
N ASP A 461 13.63 -15.76 22.20
CA ASP A 461 14.04 -16.81 21.27
C ASP A 461 15.35 -17.44 21.73
N ARG A 462 15.35 -18.77 21.79
CA ARG A 462 16.51 -19.56 22.23
C ARG A 462 17.55 -19.67 21.10
N ASP A 463 18.13 -18.54 20.75
CA ASP A 463 19.10 -18.42 19.66
C ASP A 463 20.53 -18.38 20.23
N ARG A 464 21.48 -18.93 19.48
CA ARG A 464 22.92 -18.89 19.80
C ARG A 464 23.45 -17.45 19.85
N SER A 465 22.77 -16.52 19.17
CA SER A 465 23.09 -15.09 19.24
C SER A 465 23.05 -14.53 20.67
N LEU A 466 22.25 -15.11 21.59
CA LEU A 466 22.16 -14.65 22.99
C LEU A 466 23.48 -14.70 23.76
N ASP A 467 24.28 -15.75 23.57
CA ASP A 467 25.57 -15.91 24.28
C ASP A 467 26.59 -14.89 23.77
N THR A 468 26.61 -14.66 22.46
CA THR A 468 27.50 -13.70 21.82
C THR A 468 27.13 -12.27 22.22
N GLU A 469 25.84 -11.93 22.13
CA GLU A 469 25.34 -10.60 22.49
C GLU A 469 25.46 -10.34 23.99
N GLY A 470 25.11 -11.31 24.83
CA GLY A 470 25.30 -11.21 26.29
C GLY A 470 26.76 -11.00 26.67
N ALA A 471 27.70 -11.70 26.03
CA ALA A 471 29.13 -11.51 26.25
C ALA A 471 29.63 -10.13 25.78
N TYR A 472 29.14 -9.66 24.64
CA TYR A 472 29.43 -8.32 24.13
C TYR A 472 28.94 -7.26 25.13
N LEU A 473 27.67 -7.30 25.54
CA LEU A 473 27.09 -6.33 26.47
C LEU A 473 27.79 -6.35 27.84
N TRP A 474 28.17 -7.53 28.33
CA TRP A 474 28.90 -7.67 29.59
C TRP A 474 30.22 -6.89 29.60
N LYS A 475 30.93 -6.91 28.46
CA LYS A 475 32.21 -6.23 28.27
C LYS A 475 32.02 -4.75 27.97
N ALA A 476 31.10 -4.41 27.08
CA ALA A 476 30.91 -3.05 26.57
C ALA A 476 30.21 -2.12 27.57
N TYR A 477 29.29 -2.65 28.40
CA TYR A 477 28.46 -1.85 29.29
C TYR A 477 28.50 -2.36 30.74
N PRO A 478 29.54 -2.03 31.51
CA PRO A 478 29.68 -2.49 32.90
C PRO A 478 28.49 -2.15 33.81
N ASP A 479 27.86 -0.99 33.59
CA ASP A 479 26.68 -0.56 34.35
C ASP A 479 25.40 -1.31 33.98
N GLU A 480 25.39 -2.04 32.87
CA GLU A 480 24.23 -2.79 32.35
C GLU A 480 24.44 -4.30 32.39
N ARG A 481 25.42 -4.76 33.18
CA ARG A 481 25.76 -6.17 33.33
C ARG A 481 24.60 -7.04 33.80
N GLY A 482 23.61 -6.50 34.51
CA GLY A 482 22.40 -7.26 34.82
C GLY A 482 21.58 -7.67 33.59
N ARG A 483 21.50 -6.80 32.58
CA ARG A 483 20.82 -7.10 31.30
C ARG A 483 21.62 -8.11 30.48
N ALA A 484 22.95 -7.96 30.47
CA ALA A 484 23.86 -8.93 29.87
C ALA A 484 23.73 -10.31 30.53
N LEU A 485 23.69 -10.35 31.87
CA LEU A 485 23.50 -11.57 32.64
C LEU A 485 22.17 -12.25 32.30
N PHE A 486 21.11 -11.47 32.08
CA PHE A 486 19.82 -12.00 31.67
C PHE A 486 19.91 -12.75 30.33
N LEU A 487 20.58 -12.16 29.32
CA LEU A 487 20.80 -12.82 28.03
C LEU A 487 21.67 -14.08 28.15
N LEU A 488 22.79 -14.00 28.89
CA LEU A 488 23.67 -15.15 29.14
C LEU A 488 22.90 -16.26 29.86
N GLY A 489 22.11 -15.92 30.87
CA GLY A 489 21.21 -16.83 31.59
C GLY A 489 20.22 -17.53 30.67
N GLN A 490 19.55 -16.78 29.80
CA GLN A 490 18.62 -17.33 28.82
C GLN A 490 19.30 -18.26 27.82
N SER A 491 20.51 -17.90 27.35
CA SER A 491 21.28 -18.74 26.41
C SER A 491 21.62 -20.12 26.98
N LYS A 492 21.74 -20.22 28.31
CA LYS A 492 22.07 -21.46 29.03
C LYS A 492 20.88 -22.03 29.79
N ARG A 493 19.66 -21.58 29.49
CA ARG A 493 18.46 -22.00 30.23
C ARG A 493 18.27 -23.52 30.20
N ASP A 494 18.59 -24.19 29.11
CA ASP A 494 18.38 -25.63 28.97
C ASP A 494 19.59 -26.46 29.43
N PHE A 495 20.61 -25.84 30.02
CA PHE A 495 21.70 -26.59 30.62
C PHE A 495 21.15 -27.38 31.82
N GLY A 496 21.34 -28.70 31.77
CA GLY A 496 21.12 -29.56 32.94
C GLY A 496 22.04 -29.16 34.09
N GLU A 497 21.75 -29.64 35.29
CA GLU A 497 22.41 -29.21 36.53
C GLU A 497 23.95 -29.28 36.45
N TYR A 498 24.51 -30.39 35.95
CA TYR A 498 25.97 -30.55 35.81
C TYR A 498 26.61 -29.49 34.90
N ASN A 499 26.08 -29.31 33.68
CA ASN A 499 26.63 -28.36 32.70
C ASN A 499 26.41 -26.91 33.14
N GLY A 500 25.26 -26.62 33.75
CA GLY A 500 24.95 -25.31 34.31
C GLY A 500 25.90 -24.97 35.45
N ASP A 501 26.04 -25.85 36.43
CA ASP A 501 26.85 -25.61 37.62
C ASP A 501 28.32 -25.37 37.28
N ASN A 502 28.89 -26.14 36.35
CA ASN A 502 30.26 -25.93 35.89
C ASN A 502 30.42 -24.58 35.16
N TYR A 503 29.51 -24.26 34.23
CA TYR A 503 29.54 -22.99 33.51
C TYR A 503 29.48 -21.78 34.46
N TRP A 504 28.55 -21.81 35.43
CA TRP A 504 28.35 -20.68 36.35
C TRP A 504 29.43 -20.58 37.41
N ARG A 505 30.04 -21.70 37.83
CA ARG A 505 31.19 -21.69 38.75
C ARG A 505 32.41 -20.98 38.14
N GLU A 506 32.61 -21.14 36.84
CA GLU A 506 33.72 -20.52 36.09
C GLU A 506 33.39 -19.12 35.56
N PHE A 507 32.21 -18.57 35.90
CA PHE A 507 31.71 -17.33 35.30
C PHE A 507 32.66 -16.14 35.51
N GLU A 508 33.13 -15.92 36.73
CA GLU A 508 34.04 -14.81 37.05
C GLU A 508 35.37 -14.94 36.29
N GLN A 509 35.92 -16.15 36.20
CA GLN A 509 37.15 -16.42 35.44
C GLN A 509 36.94 -16.12 33.94
N ARG A 510 35.77 -16.49 33.41
CA ARG A 510 35.44 -16.32 31.99
C ARG A 510 35.17 -14.87 31.61
N PHE A 511 34.48 -14.13 32.46
CA PHE A 511 33.97 -12.80 32.15
C PHE A 511 34.67 -11.66 32.92
N GLY A 512 35.67 -11.99 33.74
CA GLY A 512 36.56 -11.05 34.43
C GLY A 512 35.90 -10.20 35.52
N ALA A 513 34.66 -10.48 35.88
CA ALA A 513 33.94 -9.79 36.93
C ALA A 513 32.90 -10.72 37.55
N PRO A 514 32.64 -10.60 38.85
CA PRO A 514 31.72 -11.51 39.51
C PRO A 514 30.28 -10.98 39.50
N ILE A 515 29.30 -11.84 39.82
CA ILE A 515 27.89 -11.43 39.89
C ILE A 515 27.57 -11.00 41.33
N ASP A 516 27.43 -9.69 41.53
CA ASP A 516 27.09 -9.09 42.83
C ASP A 516 25.58 -8.81 42.98
N ALA A 517 25.21 -8.20 44.12
CA ALA A 517 23.83 -7.83 44.42
C ALA A 517 23.23 -6.85 43.41
N LYS A 518 24.02 -5.88 42.91
CA LYS A 518 23.58 -4.86 41.94
C LYS A 518 23.25 -5.53 40.62
N ILE A 519 24.16 -6.36 40.10
CA ILE A 519 23.99 -7.08 38.83
C ILE A 519 22.79 -8.03 38.89
N LEU A 520 22.66 -8.81 39.96
CA LEU A 520 21.49 -9.68 40.17
C LEU A 520 20.19 -8.87 40.24
N GLY A 521 20.21 -7.74 40.97
CA GLY A 521 19.07 -6.85 41.11
C GLY A 521 18.59 -6.28 39.78
N GLN A 522 19.52 -5.84 38.93
CA GLN A 522 19.26 -5.35 37.57
C GLN A 522 18.71 -6.46 36.66
N MET A 523 19.27 -7.67 36.72
CA MET A 523 18.76 -8.82 35.95
C MET A 523 17.29 -9.10 36.28
N LEU A 524 16.92 -9.04 37.56
CA LEU A 524 15.56 -9.29 38.03
C LEU A 524 14.55 -8.21 37.59
N GLU A 525 15.01 -7.05 37.10
CA GLU A 525 14.10 -6.05 36.53
C GLU A 525 13.34 -6.61 35.32
N HIS A 526 13.91 -7.58 34.60
CA HIS A 526 13.29 -8.29 33.47
C HIS A 526 12.16 -9.28 33.89
N GLY A 527 11.78 -9.26 35.17
CA GLY A 527 10.56 -9.91 35.67
C GLY A 527 10.68 -11.42 35.84
N ARG A 528 9.56 -12.13 35.67
CA ARG A 528 9.43 -13.56 36.00
C ARG A 528 10.43 -14.44 35.26
N ILE A 529 10.67 -14.18 33.98
CA ILE A 529 11.58 -14.99 33.17
C ILE A 529 13.00 -14.90 33.72
N ALA A 530 13.45 -13.73 34.17
CA ALA A 530 14.75 -13.58 34.82
C ALA A 530 14.80 -14.27 36.19
N PHE A 531 13.71 -14.21 36.96
CA PHE A 531 13.62 -14.90 38.24
C PHE A 531 13.80 -16.43 38.11
N GLU A 532 13.22 -17.05 37.07
CA GLU A 532 13.37 -18.49 36.79
C GLU A 532 14.83 -18.92 36.52
N LEU A 533 15.73 -17.97 36.22
CA LEU A 533 17.16 -18.25 35.98
C LEU A 533 17.98 -18.26 37.26
N VAL A 534 17.50 -17.67 38.35
CA VAL A 534 18.24 -17.51 39.61
C VAL A 534 18.82 -18.82 40.15
N PRO A 535 18.09 -19.95 40.21
CA PRO A 535 18.66 -21.20 40.69
C PRO A 535 19.80 -21.74 39.82
N LYS A 536 19.80 -21.39 38.52
CA LYS A 536 20.78 -21.90 37.54
C LYS A 536 22.09 -21.16 37.65
N LEU A 537 22.03 -19.84 37.82
CA LEU A 537 23.19 -18.97 38.01
C LEU A 537 23.73 -18.96 39.44
N TRP A 538 23.17 -19.77 40.35
CA TRP A 538 23.44 -19.71 41.79
C TRP A 538 24.93 -19.79 42.14
N LEU A 539 25.68 -20.66 41.46
CA LEU A 539 27.12 -20.84 41.69
C LEU A 539 27.99 -19.71 41.15
N GLY A 540 27.46 -18.86 40.26
CA GLY A 540 28.15 -17.66 39.77
C GLY A 540 27.94 -16.43 40.64
N LEU A 541 27.03 -16.48 41.62
CA LEU A 541 26.76 -15.38 42.55
C LEU A 541 27.89 -15.26 43.59
N THR A 542 28.44 -14.06 43.77
CA THR A 542 29.44 -13.77 44.82
C THR A 542 28.89 -14.07 46.20
N ARG A 543 29.69 -14.64 47.12
CA ARG A 543 29.23 -14.94 48.50
C ARG A 543 29.08 -13.70 49.40
N GLY A 544 29.46 -12.51 48.94
CA GLY A 544 29.55 -11.28 49.75
C GLY A 544 28.22 -10.57 50.07
N PHE A 545 27.07 -11.13 49.72
CA PHE A 545 25.76 -10.51 49.96
C PHE A 545 24.65 -11.54 50.20
N SER A 546 23.57 -11.11 50.87
CA SER A 546 22.35 -11.93 51.05
C SER A 546 21.53 -11.95 49.76
N ARG A 547 21.28 -13.14 49.20
CA ARG A 547 20.47 -13.25 47.98
C ARG A 547 19.02 -12.88 48.25
N MET A 548 18.54 -13.17 49.46
CA MET A 548 17.18 -12.82 49.85
C MET A 548 16.96 -11.32 50.03
N ASP A 549 17.99 -10.54 50.39
CA ASP A 549 17.87 -9.07 50.39
C ASP A 549 17.59 -8.50 48.98
N VAL A 550 18.02 -9.20 47.94
CA VAL A 550 17.73 -8.84 46.55
C VAL A 550 16.37 -9.41 46.10
N LEU A 551 16.07 -10.65 46.46
CA LEU A 551 14.90 -11.39 45.93
C LEU A 551 13.59 -11.03 46.65
N VAL A 552 13.56 -11.06 47.99
CA VAL A 552 12.34 -10.89 48.78
C VAL A 552 11.56 -9.60 48.43
N PRO A 553 12.20 -8.42 48.30
CA PRO A 553 11.48 -7.19 47.95
C PRO A 553 10.77 -7.23 46.60
N ARG A 554 11.12 -8.19 45.72
CA ARG A 554 10.57 -8.33 44.37
C ARG A 554 9.55 -9.46 44.26
N LEU A 555 9.46 -10.34 45.26
CA LEU A 555 8.67 -11.56 45.19
C LEU A 555 7.18 -11.29 44.98
N ASP A 556 6.61 -10.22 45.55
CA ASP A 556 5.19 -9.91 45.34
C ASP A 556 4.83 -9.54 43.90
N ALA A 557 5.76 -8.93 43.15
CA ALA A 557 5.58 -8.64 41.74
C ALA A 557 5.83 -9.87 40.85
N LEU A 558 6.62 -10.84 41.33
CA LEU A 558 7.04 -12.02 40.57
C LEU A 558 6.13 -13.23 40.81
N LEU A 559 5.48 -13.32 41.98
CA LEU A 559 4.56 -14.39 42.37
C LEU A 559 3.12 -13.99 42.04
N PRO A 560 2.53 -14.53 40.94
CA PRO A 560 1.11 -14.37 40.70
C PRO A 560 0.29 -15.03 41.82
N ASP A 561 -1.02 -14.82 41.82
CA ASP A 561 -1.92 -15.57 42.69
C ASP A 561 -1.65 -17.07 42.55
N ALA A 562 -1.53 -17.79 43.66
CA ALA A 562 -1.20 -19.21 43.65
C ALA A 562 -2.26 -20.07 42.93
N ALA A 563 -3.50 -19.57 42.78
CA ALA A 563 -4.55 -20.22 41.98
C ALA A 563 -4.35 -20.03 40.46
N SER A 564 -3.48 -19.12 40.02
CA SER A 564 -3.20 -18.90 38.62
C SER A 564 -2.37 -20.07 38.05
N PRO A 565 -2.69 -20.55 36.82
CA PRO A 565 -1.83 -21.50 36.10
C PRO A 565 -0.36 -21.02 35.97
N GLU A 566 -0.15 -19.71 36.04
CA GLU A 566 1.16 -19.08 35.96
C GLU A 566 1.99 -19.17 37.25
N ALA A 567 1.42 -19.59 38.38
CA ALA A 567 2.13 -19.71 39.65
C ALA A 567 3.14 -20.88 39.64
N MET A 568 2.80 -21.97 38.95
CA MET A 568 3.59 -23.22 39.03
C MET A 568 5.07 -23.08 38.62
N PRO A 569 5.45 -22.37 37.53
CA PRO A 569 6.86 -22.10 37.22
C PRO A 569 7.59 -21.33 38.32
N VAL A 570 6.92 -20.34 38.94
CA VAL A 570 7.50 -19.50 39.99
C VAL A 570 7.69 -20.28 41.29
N LEU A 571 6.70 -21.09 41.67
CA LEU A 571 6.78 -21.97 42.84
C LEU A 571 7.88 -23.03 42.69
N ARG A 572 8.04 -23.60 41.50
CA ARG A 572 9.17 -24.50 41.19
C ARG A 572 10.51 -23.79 41.32
N THR A 573 10.59 -22.54 40.86
CA THR A 573 11.79 -21.71 41.00
C THR A 573 12.12 -21.45 42.46
N LEU A 574 11.14 -21.05 43.29
CA LEU A 574 11.34 -20.88 44.73
C LEU A 574 11.80 -22.18 45.40
N SER A 575 11.22 -23.32 45.02
CA SER A 575 11.63 -24.62 45.54
C SER A 575 13.09 -24.92 45.22
N ALA A 576 13.53 -24.62 44.00
CA ALA A 576 14.93 -24.77 43.59
C ALA A 576 15.87 -23.79 44.32
N ILE A 577 15.42 -22.55 44.58
CA ILE A 577 16.16 -21.59 45.42
C ILE A 577 16.35 -22.15 46.84
N VAL A 578 15.30 -22.71 47.45
CA VAL A 578 15.40 -23.36 48.77
C VAL A 578 16.40 -24.52 48.73
N THR A 579 16.42 -25.34 47.67
CA THR A 579 17.44 -26.40 47.51
C THR A 579 18.85 -25.82 47.52
N ARG A 580 19.08 -24.76 46.74
CA ARG A 580 20.38 -24.12 46.64
C ARG A 580 20.81 -23.48 47.97
N LEU A 581 19.89 -22.89 48.71
CA LEU A 581 20.14 -22.36 50.05
C LEU A 581 20.43 -23.45 51.09
N CYS A 582 19.76 -24.60 51.00
CA CYS A 582 20.03 -25.73 51.90
C CYS A 582 21.40 -26.37 51.63
N ALA A 583 21.87 -26.33 50.39
CA ALA A 583 23.22 -26.78 50.02
C ALA A 583 24.32 -25.75 50.39
N ASP A 584 23.95 -24.48 50.60
CA ASP A 584 24.87 -23.43 50.99
C ASP A 584 25.08 -23.41 52.51
N ARG A 585 26.34 -23.52 52.96
CA ARG A 585 26.70 -23.49 54.39
C ARG A 585 26.29 -22.17 55.07
N ASN A 586 26.16 -21.09 54.31
CA ASN A 586 25.75 -19.77 54.81
C ASN A 586 24.27 -19.45 54.53
N GLY A 587 23.50 -20.39 53.98
CA GLY A 587 22.12 -20.16 53.52
C GLY A 587 21.07 -19.97 54.62
N ALA A 588 21.40 -20.25 55.89
CA ALA A 588 20.43 -20.24 56.99
C ALA A 588 19.78 -18.87 57.22
N ALA A 589 20.54 -17.78 57.15
CA ALA A 589 20.01 -16.42 57.31
C ALA A 589 19.07 -16.03 56.17
N ASP A 590 19.41 -16.44 54.94
CA ASP A 590 18.58 -16.22 53.75
C ASP A 590 17.29 -17.05 53.83
N LEU A 591 17.36 -18.33 54.25
CA LEU A 591 16.17 -19.15 54.48
C LEU A 591 15.20 -18.51 55.49
N ALA A 592 15.72 -17.94 56.58
CA ALA A 592 14.89 -17.25 57.56
C ALA A 592 14.14 -16.05 56.97
N LYS A 593 14.79 -15.26 56.09
CA LYS A 593 14.15 -14.14 55.38
C LYS A 593 13.05 -14.62 54.44
N LEU A 594 13.31 -15.67 53.66
CA LEU A 594 12.32 -16.27 52.77
C LEU A 594 11.13 -16.84 53.55
N HIS A 595 11.38 -17.55 54.66
CA HIS A 595 10.34 -18.06 55.53
C HIS A 595 9.46 -16.94 56.11
N ALA A 596 10.07 -15.85 56.60
CA ALA A 596 9.35 -14.70 57.11
C ALA A 596 8.42 -14.09 56.04
N TYR A 597 8.91 -13.93 54.80
CA TYR A 597 8.10 -13.50 53.67
C TYR A 597 6.92 -14.44 53.40
N LEU A 598 7.14 -15.75 53.36
CA LEU A 598 6.08 -16.74 53.12
C LEU A 598 5.02 -16.76 54.24
N VAL A 599 5.43 -16.59 55.50
CA VAL A 599 4.51 -16.41 56.64
C VAL A 599 3.64 -15.16 56.44
N GLN A 600 4.26 -14.02 56.14
CA GLN A 600 3.55 -12.77 55.94
C GLN A 600 2.57 -12.84 54.77
N ARG A 601 3.00 -13.40 53.62
CA ARG A 601 2.16 -13.52 52.43
C ARG A 601 0.97 -14.44 52.65
N THR A 602 1.18 -15.61 53.27
CA THR A 602 0.08 -16.55 53.55
C THR A 602 -0.89 -16.02 54.61
N ALA A 603 -0.45 -15.15 55.51
CA ALA A 603 -1.34 -14.43 56.43
C ALA A 603 -2.18 -13.36 55.70
N ALA A 604 -1.56 -12.62 54.78
CA ALA A 604 -2.26 -11.61 53.97
C ALA A 604 -3.17 -12.21 52.89
N ARG A 605 -2.85 -13.43 52.41
CA ARG A 605 -3.59 -14.16 51.37
C ARG A 605 -3.82 -15.62 51.80
N PRO A 606 -4.82 -15.88 52.68
CA PRO A 606 -5.08 -17.22 53.19
C PRO A 606 -5.38 -18.26 52.11
N SER A 607 -5.93 -17.85 50.96
CA SER A 607 -6.16 -18.71 49.79
C SER A 607 -4.88 -19.34 49.24
N GLU A 608 -3.71 -18.71 49.42
CA GLU A 608 -2.42 -19.22 48.94
C GLU A 608 -1.74 -20.18 49.94
N ALA A 609 -2.29 -20.34 51.16
CA ALA A 609 -1.65 -21.07 52.25
C ALA A 609 -1.34 -22.54 51.90
N GLN A 610 -2.26 -23.22 51.22
CA GLN A 610 -2.07 -24.61 50.80
C GLN A 610 -0.97 -24.74 49.73
N ALA A 611 -0.99 -23.87 48.72
CA ALA A 611 -0.02 -23.90 47.63
C ALA A 611 1.41 -23.58 48.10
N LEU A 612 1.55 -22.71 49.11
CA LEU A 612 2.84 -22.31 49.67
C LEU A 612 3.29 -23.16 50.87
N ALA A 613 2.46 -24.10 51.36
CA ALA A 613 2.73 -24.86 52.59
C ALA A 613 4.07 -25.61 52.56
N ILE A 614 4.41 -26.25 51.43
CA ILE A 614 5.66 -26.98 51.27
C ILE A 614 6.86 -26.04 51.32
N LEU A 615 6.82 -24.93 50.56
CA LEU A 615 7.90 -23.94 50.55
C LEU A 615 8.10 -23.31 51.93
N LYS A 616 7.00 -23.00 52.64
CA LYS A 616 7.03 -22.44 53.99
C LYS A 616 7.68 -23.43 54.97
N ARG A 617 7.30 -24.71 54.92
CA ARG A 617 7.91 -25.76 55.75
C ARG A 617 9.41 -25.92 55.44
N ASP A 618 9.76 -25.99 54.16
CA ASP A 618 11.14 -26.28 53.73
C ASP A 618 12.09 -25.10 54.02
N ALA A 619 11.57 -23.86 54.01
CA ALA A 619 12.32 -22.66 54.38
C ALA A 619 12.42 -22.42 55.90
N ALA A 620 11.62 -23.11 56.72
CA ALA A 620 11.63 -22.95 58.17
C ALA A 620 12.96 -23.43 58.79
N PRO A 621 13.33 -22.98 60.00
CA PRO A 621 14.50 -23.49 60.72
C PRO A 621 14.48 -25.02 60.82
N GLY A 622 15.53 -25.68 60.35
CA GLY A 622 15.64 -27.15 60.31
C GLY A 622 14.97 -27.83 59.11
N GLY A 623 14.23 -27.10 58.26
CA GLY A 623 13.52 -27.62 57.09
C GLY A 623 14.40 -28.32 56.06
N CYS A 624 15.66 -27.88 55.91
CA CYS A 624 16.63 -28.52 55.01
C CYS A 624 16.90 -30.00 55.33
N LYS A 625 16.93 -30.38 56.61
CA LYS A 625 17.13 -31.79 57.03
C LYS A 625 15.93 -32.68 56.67
N ALA A 626 14.72 -32.11 56.76
CA ALA A 626 13.49 -32.81 56.40
C ALA A 626 13.40 -33.05 54.88
N ARG A 627 13.97 -32.14 54.08
CA ARG A 627 14.01 -32.24 52.62
C ARG A 627 14.97 -33.30 52.11
N THR A 628 16.18 -33.38 52.67
CA THR A 628 17.19 -34.40 52.29
C THR A 628 16.72 -35.81 52.64
N LYS A 629 16.02 -35.99 53.77
CA LYS A 629 15.51 -37.30 54.20
C LYS A 629 14.51 -37.89 53.19
N LYS A 630 13.61 -37.05 52.66
CA LYS A 630 12.62 -37.47 51.65
C LYS A 630 13.24 -37.86 50.30
N THR A 631 14.38 -37.25 49.92
CA THR A 631 15.05 -37.59 48.64
C THR A 631 15.79 -38.92 48.71
N THR A 632 16.30 -39.30 49.88
CA THR A 632 16.83 -40.65 50.15
C THR A 632 15.72 -41.70 50.21
N ASP A 633 14.60 -41.42 50.87
CA ASP A 633 13.48 -42.36 50.99
C ASP A 633 12.80 -42.64 49.62
N ASP A 634 12.72 -41.64 48.72
CA ASP A 634 12.18 -41.80 47.36
C ASP A 634 13.16 -42.50 46.38
N ALA A 635 14.48 -42.47 46.67
CA ALA A 635 15.51 -43.14 45.86
C ALA A 635 15.67 -44.63 46.24
N GLU A 636 15.42 -44.99 47.51
CA GLU A 636 15.45 -46.38 48.00
C GLU A 636 14.16 -47.16 47.68
N GLY A 637 13.09 -46.49 47.21
CA GLY A 637 11.82 -47.11 46.82
C GLY A 637 11.69 -47.48 45.34
N ASN A 638 12.77 -47.37 44.56
CA ASN A 638 12.78 -47.60 43.10
C ASN A 638 13.88 -48.58 42.64
N ASP A 639 14.42 -49.39 43.57
CA ASP A 639 15.17 -50.61 43.26
C ASP A 639 14.26 -51.84 43.21
#